data_AF-A0A2T4JND8-F1
#
_entry.id   AF-A0A2T4JND8-F1
#
_cell.length_a   1.000
_cell.length_b   1.000
_cell.length_c   1.000
_cell.angle_alpha   90.00
_cell.angle_beta   90.00
_cell.angle_gamma   90.00
#
_symmetry.space_group_name_H-M   'P 1'
#
loop_
_entity.id
_entity.type
_entity.pdbx_description
1 polymer ?
#
loop_
_entity_poly.entity_id
_entity_poly.type
_entity_poly.pdbx_seq_one_letter_code
_entity_poly.pdbx_strand_id
1 'polypeptide(L)'
;GTLLSSDMLHETFWSAFGRDWTVPLRAASALLQGRAALKRVLANAARVDVTTLPYNPAVIATVKDWRARGGRAVLVTASDADLAHAIAEHLGIFDEVHGSDGVRNLKAAEKADFLNRRYGPRGYAYMGDSAADLKVWPHAARAITVNASAAVRQRLRGLDVPVADLQVADHRRLPLAAMLRPEHWCLALLALVPLLIGHDLSPARVAQGLFALVCVALVTSGAGVIRDLLTLEADRSDPVRRDRPFAAGKASLAGGAVLAVALIALGLVAAALSGPVLAVLLLTLVVVSALRALWRPGPLADSLLSAAQATLPLLAGATVTGLPVPLWTLAFAALLFLAAAAVGRHIEPSRPATRPLGAPMLLVTLLGSLVLMAPTVLNGAPFLYYDTSSYIWYPHSLAHAALDLVRSGTPTETLTIFSGRSLYYGLFTYLSTALTQGWTLVWAQAAVLAWLVALSCRLFLPDGWIRASVLTAAGLAVLTPAGFFVGLLTPDIWSGFLVTGVALLLAAREKLSGREIWALWLIVVFAALAHASHLALLLSMTTLAGLALLIPRLRPLLSGRTLATLLGAAVLGIAGQIPPSALTKAVTGQSPLALPHFTAHLVDLGPGTRLVQETCPQSGYAVCAFADRLPMDWAAFMFDDDPRTGAYWISESAVQRALSAEQVGFLLDVVAAYPFSTLGGLALDGVEQLWTLSVEDVPMPPRKAEFLANFFQPELVEMTHASAMYNHPGLRHLVTALGYLSLAGSLLFAIALSSRSVSTSPLRHDLEATIFTFVGVVVIGLVLNALICGILASPYGRFQARLIWLLPF
;
A
#
# COMPACT_ATOMS: atom_id res chain seq x y z
N GLY A 1 -7.80 -13.03 -41.36
CA GLY A 1 -8.32 -13.03 -42.74
C GLY A 1 -7.17 -13.18 -43.72
N THR A 2 -7.42 -12.84 -45.00
CA THR A 2 -6.41 -12.85 -46.07
C THR A 2 -5.48 -11.63 -45.98
N LEU A 3 -5.96 -10.42 -46.30
CA LEU A 3 -5.15 -9.18 -46.29
C LEU A 3 -4.86 -8.67 -44.87
N LEU A 4 -5.81 -8.87 -43.95
CA LEU A 4 -5.68 -8.55 -42.53
C LEU A 4 -5.52 -9.82 -41.73
N SER A 5 -4.67 -9.80 -40.71
CA SER A 5 -4.55 -10.90 -39.74
C SER A 5 -5.84 -11.06 -38.92
N SER A 6 -6.60 -9.97 -38.73
CA SER A 6 -7.94 -9.97 -38.11
C SER A 6 -9.08 -10.11 -39.13
N ASP A 7 -10.33 -9.84 -38.71
CA ASP A 7 -11.53 -9.86 -39.55
C ASP A 7 -12.31 -8.53 -39.38
N MET A 8 -12.56 -7.83 -40.48
CA MET A 8 -13.21 -6.51 -40.49
C MET A 8 -14.60 -6.50 -39.87
N LEU A 9 -15.33 -7.62 -39.89
CA LEU A 9 -16.63 -7.70 -39.22
C LEU A 9 -16.48 -7.55 -37.71
N HIS A 10 -15.46 -8.19 -37.14
CA HIS A 10 -15.17 -8.10 -35.71
C HIS A 10 -14.52 -6.75 -35.34
N GLU A 11 -13.65 -6.22 -36.20
CA GLU A 11 -13.08 -4.87 -36.03
C GLU A 11 -14.18 -3.80 -35.95
N THR A 12 -15.11 -3.82 -36.90
CA THR A 12 -16.22 -2.85 -36.92
C THR A 12 -17.20 -3.09 -35.77
N PHE A 13 -17.52 -4.34 -35.43
CA PHE A 13 -18.39 -4.64 -34.28
C PHE A 13 -17.84 -4.07 -32.97
N TRP A 14 -16.58 -4.38 -32.63
CA TRP A 14 -16.01 -3.98 -31.34
C TRP A 14 -15.72 -2.48 -31.26
N SER A 15 -15.28 -1.87 -32.36
CA SER A 15 -15.16 -0.41 -32.45
C SER A 15 -16.52 0.28 -32.25
N ALA A 16 -17.56 -0.19 -32.93
CA ALA A 16 -18.90 0.37 -32.79
C ALA A 16 -19.47 0.16 -31.38
N PHE A 17 -19.30 -1.03 -30.79
CA PHE A 17 -19.78 -1.32 -29.44
C PHE A 17 -19.06 -0.50 -28.36
N GLY A 18 -17.76 -0.28 -28.48
CA GLY A 18 -16.99 0.58 -27.58
C GLY A 18 -17.34 2.06 -27.65
N ARG A 19 -18.16 2.47 -28.62
CA ARG A 19 -18.66 3.85 -28.80
C ARG A 19 -20.12 3.99 -28.41
N ASP A 20 -20.92 2.97 -28.69
CA ASP A 20 -22.35 2.96 -28.40
C ASP A 20 -22.80 1.57 -27.95
N TRP A 21 -23.25 1.50 -26.70
CA TRP A 21 -23.70 0.27 -26.04
C TRP A 21 -24.94 -0.35 -26.70
N THR A 22 -25.70 0.41 -27.50
CA THR A 22 -26.90 -0.08 -28.22
C THR A 22 -26.56 -0.82 -29.51
N VAL A 23 -25.32 -0.75 -29.99
CA VAL A 23 -24.89 -1.35 -31.27
C VAL A 23 -25.18 -2.85 -31.35
N PRO A 24 -24.95 -3.69 -30.32
CA PRO A 24 -25.29 -5.11 -30.39
C PRO A 24 -26.78 -5.36 -30.69
N LEU A 25 -27.69 -4.54 -30.16
CA LEU A 25 -29.14 -4.64 -30.43
C LEU A 25 -29.46 -4.25 -31.87
N ARG A 26 -28.86 -3.15 -32.35
CA ARG A 26 -29.02 -2.69 -33.74
C ARG A 26 -28.42 -3.68 -34.75
N ALA A 27 -27.28 -4.27 -34.42
CA ALA A 27 -26.62 -5.31 -35.19
C ALA A 27 -27.49 -6.58 -35.27
N ALA A 28 -28.10 -7.02 -34.15
CA ALA A 28 -29.02 -8.16 -34.14
C ALA A 28 -30.24 -7.91 -35.03
N SER A 29 -30.84 -6.72 -34.95
CA SER A 29 -31.96 -6.33 -35.82
C SER A 29 -31.56 -6.27 -37.30
N ALA A 30 -30.41 -5.68 -37.62
CA ALA A 30 -29.90 -5.60 -38.99
C ALA A 30 -29.54 -6.98 -39.57
N LEU A 31 -29.12 -7.93 -38.73
CA LEU A 31 -28.84 -9.29 -39.16
C LEU A 31 -30.11 -10.02 -39.65
N LEU A 32 -31.30 -9.70 -39.10
CA LEU A 32 -32.59 -10.21 -39.60
C LEU A 32 -32.88 -9.74 -41.03
N GLN A 33 -32.33 -8.60 -41.43
CA GLN A 33 -32.43 -8.04 -42.79
C GLN A 33 -31.33 -8.56 -43.73
N GLY A 34 -30.40 -9.39 -43.22
CA GLY A 34 -29.34 -10.02 -43.99
C GLY A 34 -27.93 -9.55 -43.63
N ARG A 35 -26.92 -10.33 -44.08
CA ARG A 35 -25.50 -10.09 -43.74
C ARG A 35 -24.93 -8.79 -44.33
N ALA A 36 -25.48 -8.30 -45.44
CA ALA A 36 -25.05 -7.05 -46.06
C ALA A 36 -25.52 -5.85 -45.21
N ALA A 37 -26.77 -5.86 -44.76
CA ALA A 37 -27.34 -4.86 -43.86
C ALA A 37 -26.58 -4.79 -42.52
N LEU A 38 -26.28 -5.94 -41.90
CA LEU A 38 -25.44 -6.01 -40.70
C LEU A 38 -24.10 -5.27 -40.89
N LYS A 39 -23.37 -5.57 -41.97
CA LYS A 39 -22.05 -4.97 -42.22
C LYS A 39 -22.14 -3.47 -42.43
N ARG A 40 -23.16 -3.00 -43.14
CA ARG A 40 -23.38 -1.56 -43.38
C ARG A 40 -23.67 -0.83 -42.07
N VAL A 41 -24.54 -1.38 -41.21
CA VAL A 41 -24.83 -0.80 -39.89
C VAL A 41 -23.58 -0.73 -39.01
N LEU A 42 -22.77 -1.79 -39.00
CA LEU A 42 -21.51 -1.80 -38.24
C LEU A 42 -20.46 -0.86 -38.80
N ALA A 43 -20.31 -0.79 -40.13
CA ALA A 43 -19.38 0.13 -40.78
C ALA A 43 -19.71 1.60 -40.48
N ASN A 44 -21.01 1.96 -40.51
CA ASN A 44 -21.46 3.32 -40.22
C ASN A 44 -21.30 3.71 -38.74
N ALA A 45 -21.44 2.74 -37.82
CA ALA A 45 -21.34 2.99 -36.38
C ALA A 45 -19.88 2.94 -35.87
N ALA A 46 -19.00 2.23 -36.57
CA ALA A 46 -17.60 2.06 -36.19
C ALA A 46 -16.74 3.27 -36.58
N ARG A 47 -15.65 3.47 -35.84
CA ARG A 47 -14.52 4.30 -36.25
C ARG A 47 -13.30 3.40 -36.33
N VAL A 48 -12.86 3.09 -37.54
CA VAL A 48 -11.70 2.21 -37.77
C VAL A 48 -10.63 3.02 -38.46
N ASP A 49 -9.53 3.30 -37.75
CA ASP A 49 -8.33 3.84 -38.37
C ASP A 49 -7.64 2.76 -39.19
N VAL A 50 -7.80 2.84 -40.51
CA VAL A 50 -7.24 1.88 -41.45
C VAL A 50 -5.71 1.82 -41.39
N THR A 51 -5.05 2.91 -40.99
CA THR A 51 -3.57 3.00 -40.97
C THR A 51 -2.92 2.11 -39.91
N THR A 52 -3.69 1.72 -38.90
CA THR A 52 -3.20 0.93 -37.75
C THR A 52 -3.63 -0.53 -37.79
N LEU A 53 -4.35 -0.95 -38.84
CA LEU A 53 -4.86 -2.31 -38.96
C LEU A 53 -3.72 -3.35 -39.06
N PRO A 54 -3.91 -4.57 -38.53
CA PRO A 54 -2.89 -5.60 -38.54
C PRO A 54 -2.81 -6.26 -39.93
N TYR A 55 -2.18 -5.56 -40.87
CA TYR A 55 -1.97 -6.04 -42.23
C TYR A 55 -1.03 -7.23 -42.27
N ASN A 56 -1.30 -8.18 -43.19
CA ASN A 56 -0.42 -9.31 -43.43
C ASN A 56 0.74 -8.86 -44.35
N PRO A 57 1.99 -8.76 -43.85
CA PRO A 57 3.11 -8.24 -44.63
C PRO A 57 3.46 -9.13 -45.82
N ALA A 58 3.28 -10.45 -45.71
CA ALA A 58 3.56 -11.37 -46.81
C ALA A 58 2.57 -11.22 -47.98
N VAL A 59 1.30 -10.95 -47.67
CA VAL A 59 0.28 -10.65 -48.70
C VAL A 59 0.61 -9.34 -49.39
N ILE A 60 0.94 -8.29 -48.62
CA ILE A 60 1.34 -6.99 -49.18
C ILE A 60 2.55 -7.15 -50.11
N ALA A 61 3.59 -7.86 -49.67
CA ALA A 61 4.77 -8.12 -50.49
C ALA A 61 4.41 -8.86 -51.79
N THR A 62 3.60 -9.92 -51.69
CA THR A 62 3.17 -10.71 -52.86
C THR A 62 2.40 -9.86 -53.87
N VAL A 63 1.51 -8.97 -53.40
CA VAL A 63 0.74 -8.06 -54.28
C VAL A 63 1.65 -7.00 -54.93
N LYS A 64 2.60 -6.43 -54.17
CA LYS A 64 3.58 -5.49 -54.72
C LYS A 64 4.44 -6.15 -55.80
N ASP A 65 4.93 -7.37 -55.56
CA ASP A 65 5.71 -8.14 -56.52
C ASP A 65 4.91 -8.49 -57.78
N TRP A 66 3.62 -8.79 -57.62
CA TRP A 66 2.71 -9.02 -58.75
C TRP A 66 2.58 -7.78 -59.64
N ARG A 67 2.39 -6.60 -59.04
CA ARG A 67 2.32 -5.33 -59.78
C ARG A 67 3.64 -4.94 -60.43
N ALA A 68 4.76 -5.17 -59.74
CA ALA A 68 6.09 -4.91 -60.30
C ALA A 68 6.38 -5.72 -61.58
N ARG A 69 5.74 -6.89 -61.74
CA ARG A 69 5.80 -7.71 -62.95
C ARG A 69 4.77 -7.32 -64.03
N GLY A 70 4.09 -6.19 -63.88
CA GLY A 70 3.05 -5.70 -64.81
C GLY A 70 1.67 -6.32 -64.59
N GLY A 71 1.47 -7.07 -63.50
CA GLY A 71 0.17 -7.65 -63.15
C GLY A 71 -0.79 -6.62 -62.56
N ARG A 72 -2.09 -6.77 -62.83
CA ARG A 72 -3.15 -5.96 -62.21
C ARG A 72 -3.58 -6.59 -60.88
N ALA A 73 -3.71 -5.78 -59.82
CA ALA A 73 -4.16 -6.22 -58.49
C ALA A 73 -5.54 -5.65 -58.15
N VAL A 74 -6.45 -6.49 -57.66
CA VAL A 74 -7.83 -6.11 -57.35
C VAL A 74 -8.19 -6.54 -55.93
N LEU A 75 -8.73 -5.63 -55.13
CA LEU A 75 -9.27 -5.94 -53.81
C LEU A 75 -10.76 -6.27 -53.91
N VAL A 76 -11.12 -7.57 -53.89
CA VAL A 76 -12.51 -8.02 -53.83
C VAL A 76 -12.82 -8.58 -52.45
N THR A 77 -13.65 -7.89 -51.68
CA THR A 77 -13.92 -8.23 -50.28
C THR A 77 -15.41 -8.27 -49.96
N ALA A 78 -15.75 -9.09 -48.97
CA ALA A 78 -17.08 -9.08 -48.39
C ALA A 78 -17.26 -7.95 -47.36
N SER A 79 -16.22 -7.18 -47.04
CA SER A 79 -16.32 -5.99 -46.18
C SER A 79 -17.17 -4.90 -46.85
N ASP A 80 -17.65 -3.95 -46.05
CA ASP A 80 -18.32 -2.75 -46.56
C ASP A 80 -17.45 -2.02 -47.60
N ALA A 81 -18.10 -1.51 -48.65
CA ALA A 81 -17.42 -0.86 -49.77
C ALA A 81 -16.59 0.35 -49.35
N ASP A 82 -17.05 1.17 -48.40
CA ASP A 82 -16.38 2.42 -48.05
C ASP A 82 -15.08 2.11 -47.28
N LEU A 83 -15.11 1.13 -46.38
CA LEU A 83 -13.91 0.63 -45.69
C LEU A 83 -12.93 -0.05 -46.64
N ALA A 84 -13.44 -0.78 -47.65
CA ALA A 84 -12.58 -1.41 -48.65
C ALA A 84 -11.82 -0.37 -49.49
N HIS A 85 -12.49 0.72 -49.90
CA HIS A 85 -11.86 1.82 -50.63
C HIS A 85 -10.82 2.54 -49.75
N ALA A 86 -11.15 2.86 -48.50
CA ALA A 86 -10.22 3.50 -47.57
C ALA A 86 -8.94 2.66 -47.34
N ILE A 87 -9.07 1.34 -47.20
CA ILE A 87 -7.92 0.43 -47.07
C ILE A 87 -7.07 0.45 -48.35
N ALA A 88 -7.71 0.42 -49.52
CA ALA A 88 -7.00 0.40 -50.79
C ALA A 88 -6.25 1.70 -51.08
N GLU A 89 -6.87 2.84 -50.77
CA GLU A 89 -6.25 4.16 -50.87
C GLU A 89 -5.04 4.27 -49.93
N HIS A 90 -5.19 3.84 -48.68
CA HIS A 90 -4.09 3.84 -47.71
C HIS A 90 -2.90 2.99 -48.18
N LEU A 91 -3.14 1.78 -48.70
CA LEU A 91 -2.07 0.89 -49.11
C LEU A 91 -1.46 1.27 -50.47
N GLY A 92 -2.25 1.86 -51.38
CA GLY A 92 -1.79 2.26 -52.73
C GLY A 92 -1.39 1.09 -53.65
N ILE A 93 -1.79 -0.15 -53.31
CA ILE A 93 -1.36 -1.38 -54.00
C ILE A 93 -2.45 -2.06 -54.85
N PHE A 94 -3.65 -1.47 -54.98
CA PHE A 94 -4.76 -2.06 -55.74
C PHE A 94 -5.20 -1.13 -56.88
N ASP A 95 -5.46 -1.69 -58.05
CA ASP A 95 -5.90 -0.99 -59.26
C ASP A 95 -7.44 -0.92 -59.37
N GLU A 96 -8.14 -1.84 -58.71
CA GLU A 96 -9.61 -1.87 -58.59
C GLU A 96 -10.02 -2.36 -57.20
N VAL A 97 -11.17 -1.89 -56.69
CA VAL A 97 -11.69 -2.23 -55.37
C VAL A 97 -13.18 -2.51 -55.46
N HIS A 98 -13.62 -3.63 -54.88
CA HIS A 98 -15.02 -4.04 -54.84
C HIS A 98 -15.36 -4.59 -53.44
N GLY A 99 -16.24 -3.88 -52.73
CA GLY A 99 -16.80 -4.30 -51.45
C GLY A 99 -18.31 -4.56 -51.54
N SER A 100 -18.91 -4.97 -50.41
CA SER A 100 -20.36 -5.15 -50.28
C SER A 100 -21.05 -3.81 -50.04
N ASP A 101 -22.20 -3.58 -50.68
CA ASP A 101 -22.87 -2.26 -50.73
C ASP A 101 -24.07 -2.11 -49.77
N GLY A 102 -24.29 -3.10 -48.90
CA GLY A 102 -25.42 -3.15 -47.97
C GLY A 102 -26.62 -3.95 -48.47
N VAL A 103 -26.71 -4.22 -49.78
CA VAL A 103 -27.73 -5.09 -50.41
C VAL A 103 -27.08 -6.36 -50.95
N ARG A 104 -25.99 -6.21 -51.70
CA ARG A 104 -25.21 -7.29 -52.29
C ARG A 104 -24.01 -7.64 -51.41
N ASN A 105 -23.95 -8.89 -50.94
CA ASN A 105 -22.84 -9.41 -50.12
C ASN A 105 -21.87 -10.23 -50.98
N LEU A 106 -20.69 -9.66 -51.30
CA LEU A 106 -19.65 -10.30 -52.11
C LEU A 106 -18.89 -11.40 -51.34
N LYS A 107 -19.60 -12.49 -50.99
CA LYS A 107 -19.04 -13.65 -50.26
C LYS A 107 -19.45 -14.95 -50.96
N ALA A 108 -18.54 -15.92 -50.99
CA ALA A 108 -18.78 -17.25 -51.53
C ALA A 108 -19.26 -17.22 -53.00
N ALA A 109 -20.42 -17.81 -53.32
CA ALA A 109 -20.92 -17.96 -54.70
C ALA A 109 -21.11 -16.60 -55.39
N GLU A 110 -21.67 -15.61 -54.71
CA GLU A 110 -21.85 -14.26 -55.26
C GLU A 110 -20.51 -13.60 -55.63
N LYS A 111 -19.44 -13.89 -54.87
CA LYS A 111 -18.09 -13.43 -55.18
C LYS A 111 -17.54 -14.14 -56.42
N ALA A 112 -17.75 -15.46 -56.54
CA ALA A 112 -17.34 -16.24 -57.70
C ALA A 112 -18.05 -15.76 -58.97
N ASP A 113 -19.37 -15.55 -58.92
CA ASP A 113 -20.17 -15.06 -60.05
C ASP A 113 -19.75 -13.65 -60.47
N PHE A 114 -19.45 -12.77 -59.51
CA PHE A 114 -18.88 -11.46 -59.80
C PHE A 114 -17.54 -11.55 -60.53
N LEU A 115 -16.60 -12.33 -59.99
CA LEU A 115 -15.26 -12.47 -60.57
C LEU A 115 -15.31 -13.09 -61.97
N ASN A 116 -16.14 -14.11 -62.17
CA ASN A 116 -16.30 -14.77 -63.47
C ASN A 116 -16.94 -13.85 -64.51
N ARG A 117 -17.95 -13.04 -64.13
CA ARG A 117 -18.55 -12.05 -65.04
C ARG A 117 -17.59 -10.93 -65.41
N ARG A 118 -16.76 -10.48 -64.47
CA ARG A 118 -15.87 -9.32 -64.64
C ARG A 118 -14.56 -9.66 -65.36
N TYR A 119 -13.96 -10.80 -65.04
CA TYR A 119 -12.61 -11.17 -65.47
C TYR A 119 -12.56 -12.47 -66.29
N GLY A 120 -13.70 -13.15 -66.46
CA GLY A 120 -13.79 -14.43 -67.16
C GLY A 120 -13.39 -15.63 -66.28
N PRO A 121 -13.98 -16.82 -66.51
CA PRO A 121 -13.53 -18.06 -65.87
C PRO A 121 -12.05 -18.32 -66.17
N ARG A 122 -11.28 -18.70 -65.14
CA ARG A 122 -9.82 -18.89 -65.17
C ARG A 122 -9.02 -17.65 -65.62
N GLY A 123 -9.60 -16.45 -65.55
CA GLY A 123 -8.93 -15.19 -65.90
C GLY A 123 -8.12 -14.55 -64.76
N TYR A 124 -8.15 -15.12 -63.54
CA TYR A 124 -7.58 -14.51 -62.34
C TYR A 124 -6.91 -15.53 -61.40
N ALA A 125 -5.88 -15.10 -60.66
CA ALA A 125 -5.37 -15.81 -59.50
C ALA A 125 -6.05 -15.29 -58.23
N TYR A 126 -6.52 -16.18 -57.35
CA TYR A 126 -7.31 -15.79 -56.19
C TYR A 126 -6.62 -16.11 -54.87
N MET A 127 -6.34 -15.06 -54.08
CA MET A 127 -5.88 -15.16 -52.69
C MET A 127 -7.06 -15.25 -51.74
N GLY A 128 -7.12 -16.30 -50.91
CA GLY A 128 -8.20 -16.51 -49.94
C GLY A 128 -7.76 -17.34 -48.72
N ASP A 129 -8.53 -17.27 -47.63
CA ASP A 129 -8.19 -17.92 -46.36
C ASP A 129 -9.28 -18.87 -45.83
N SER A 130 -10.49 -18.84 -46.41
CA SER A 130 -11.69 -19.41 -45.77
C SER A 130 -12.39 -20.48 -46.60
N ALA A 131 -13.27 -21.25 -45.95
CA ALA A 131 -14.13 -22.23 -46.64
C ALA A 131 -15.11 -21.57 -47.63
N ALA A 132 -15.43 -20.28 -47.47
CA ALA A 132 -16.26 -19.56 -48.44
C ALA A 132 -15.57 -19.44 -49.81
N ASP A 133 -14.23 -19.43 -49.81
CA ASP A 133 -13.40 -19.26 -50.99
C ASP A 133 -13.28 -20.57 -51.81
N LEU A 134 -13.72 -21.71 -51.25
CA LEU A 134 -13.89 -22.98 -51.98
C LEU A 134 -14.88 -22.87 -53.15
N LYS A 135 -15.76 -21.86 -53.16
CA LYS A 135 -16.66 -21.59 -54.30
C LYS A 135 -16.00 -20.74 -55.38
N VAL A 136 -14.88 -20.07 -55.07
CA VAL A 136 -14.16 -19.18 -55.99
C VAL A 136 -13.00 -19.92 -56.65
N TRP A 137 -12.22 -20.68 -55.87
CA TRP A 137 -11.02 -21.37 -56.36
C TRP A 137 -11.22 -22.30 -57.58
N PRO A 138 -12.34 -23.05 -57.73
CA PRO A 138 -12.57 -23.88 -58.93
C PRO A 138 -12.58 -23.08 -60.25
N HIS A 139 -12.88 -21.78 -60.17
CA HIS A 139 -12.97 -20.90 -61.33
C HIS A 139 -11.73 -20.01 -61.51
N ALA A 140 -10.73 -20.11 -60.63
CA ALA A 140 -9.50 -19.34 -60.71
C ALA A 140 -8.45 -20.06 -61.58
N ALA A 141 -7.53 -19.30 -62.19
CA ALA A 141 -6.34 -19.85 -62.85
C ALA A 141 -5.37 -20.50 -61.84
N ARG A 142 -5.31 -19.91 -60.63
CA ARG A 142 -4.44 -20.33 -59.53
C ARG A 142 -5.10 -20.01 -58.20
N ALA A 143 -5.08 -20.95 -57.28
CA ALA A 143 -5.54 -20.77 -55.91
C ALA A 143 -4.35 -20.45 -55.01
N ILE A 144 -4.38 -19.32 -54.32
CA ILE A 144 -3.37 -18.94 -53.33
C ILE A 144 -4.03 -18.97 -51.97
N THR A 145 -3.64 -19.92 -51.11
CA THR A 145 -4.15 -19.95 -49.75
C THR A 145 -3.32 -19.04 -48.88
N VAL A 146 -3.97 -18.22 -48.05
CA VAL A 146 -3.29 -17.39 -47.05
C VAL A 146 -3.73 -17.86 -45.68
N ASN A 147 -2.83 -18.47 -44.91
CA ASN A 147 -3.13 -18.97 -43.56
C ASN A 147 -4.46 -19.77 -43.49
N ALA A 148 -4.78 -20.59 -44.51
CA ALA A 148 -6.02 -21.37 -44.54
C ALA A 148 -5.97 -22.55 -43.53
N SER A 149 -7.13 -23.02 -43.05
CA SER A 149 -7.17 -24.16 -42.13
C SER A 149 -6.73 -25.46 -42.82
N ALA A 150 -6.27 -26.45 -42.06
CA ALA A 150 -5.88 -27.76 -42.62
C ALA A 150 -7.06 -28.40 -43.40
N ALA A 151 -8.27 -28.31 -42.86
CA ALA A 151 -9.49 -28.79 -43.52
C ALA A 151 -9.77 -28.07 -44.85
N VAL A 152 -9.57 -26.75 -44.93
CA VAL A 152 -9.77 -25.99 -46.17
C VAL A 152 -8.71 -26.36 -47.21
N ARG A 153 -7.44 -26.48 -46.81
CA ARG A 153 -6.36 -26.92 -47.70
C ARG A 153 -6.58 -28.34 -48.21
N GLN A 154 -7.04 -29.25 -47.36
CA GLN A 154 -7.37 -30.62 -47.75
C GLN A 154 -8.49 -30.65 -48.80
N ARG A 155 -9.56 -29.86 -48.60
CA ARG A 155 -10.65 -29.75 -49.58
C ARG A 155 -10.20 -29.09 -50.88
N LEU A 156 -9.29 -28.12 -50.83
CA LEU A 156 -8.72 -27.46 -52.01
C LEU A 156 -7.82 -28.40 -52.83
N ARG A 157 -7.07 -29.30 -52.19
CA ARG A 157 -6.26 -30.32 -52.89
C ARG A 157 -7.10 -31.26 -53.76
N GLY A 158 -8.40 -31.41 -53.47
CA GLY A 158 -9.33 -32.19 -54.27
C GLY A 158 -9.89 -31.45 -55.50
N LEU A 159 -9.47 -30.20 -55.75
CA LEU A 159 -9.89 -29.40 -56.90
C LEU A 159 -8.78 -29.37 -57.96
N ASP A 160 -9.17 -29.39 -59.25
CA ASP A 160 -8.25 -29.30 -60.38
C ASP A 160 -7.78 -27.85 -60.62
N VAL A 161 -7.03 -27.30 -59.66
CA VAL A 161 -6.47 -25.94 -59.73
C VAL A 161 -5.06 -25.91 -59.11
N PRO A 162 -4.07 -25.23 -59.74
CA PRO A 162 -2.75 -25.05 -59.14
C PRO A 162 -2.84 -24.30 -57.80
N VAL A 163 -2.29 -24.88 -56.73
CA VAL A 163 -2.34 -24.32 -55.37
C VAL A 163 -0.97 -23.77 -54.96
N ALA A 164 -0.95 -22.56 -54.40
CA ALA A 164 0.19 -22.00 -53.69
C ALA A 164 -0.19 -21.68 -52.24
N ASP A 165 0.60 -22.13 -51.27
CA ASP A 165 0.33 -21.88 -49.86
C ASP A 165 1.23 -20.75 -49.35
N LEU A 166 0.62 -19.63 -48.96
CA LEU A 166 1.27 -18.54 -48.24
C LEU A 166 0.97 -18.71 -46.74
N GLN A 167 1.85 -19.41 -46.04
CA GLN A 167 1.79 -19.56 -44.59
C GLN A 167 2.71 -18.53 -43.95
N VAL A 168 2.13 -17.57 -43.22
CA VAL A 168 2.86 -16.67 -42.33
C VAL A 168 2.78 -17.28 -40.94
N ALA A 169 3.89 -17.27 -40.19
CA ALA A 169 4.08 -17.97 -38.91
C ALA A 169 2.80 -18.13 -38.06
N ASP A 170 2.62 -19.34 -37.53
CA ASP A 170 1.37 -19.85 -36.95
C ASP A 170 0.92 -19.05 -35.71
N HIS A 171 0.15 -17.98 -35.93
CA HIS A 171 -0.49 -17.18 -34.87
C HIS A 171 -1.68 -17.90 -34.18
N ARG A 172 -1.82 -19.23 -34.34
CA ARG A 172 -3.05 -19.97 -33.97
C ARG A 172 -3.06 -20.59 -32.58
N ARG A 173 -1.95 -20.58 -31.85
CA ARG A 173 -2.01 -20.87 -30.41
C ARG A 173 -2.44 -19.58 -29.73
N LEU A 174 -3.70 -19.53 -29.28
CA LEU A 174 -4.09 -18.49 -28.32
C LEU A 174 -3.02 -18.51 -27.22
N PRO A 175 -2.30 -17.42 -26.96
CA PRO A 175 -1.52 -17.33 -25.75
C PRO A 175 -2.54 -17.15 -24.61
N LEU A 176 -3.24 -18.23 -24.25
CA LEU A 176 -4.29 -18.28 -23.22
C LEU A 176 -3.76 -17.63 -21.94
N ALA A 177 -2.50 -17.93 -21.58
CA ALA A 177 -1.81 -17.30 -20.47
C ALA A 177 -1.70 -15.77 -20.59
N ALA A 178 -1.39 -15.24 -21.78
CA ALA A 178 -1.33 -13.78 -22.00
C ALA A 178 -2.72 -13.13 -22.03
N MET A 179 -3.77 -13.90 -22.32
CA MET A 179 -5.16 -13.43 -22.34
C MET A 179 -5.84 -13.48 -20.96
N LEU A 180 -5.40 -14.38 -20.09
CA LEU A 180 -5.88 -14.49 -18.70
C LEU A 180 -5.36 -13.37 -17.79
N ARG A 181 -4.35 -12.61 -18.26
CA ARG A 181 -3.78 -11.43 -17.58
C ARG A 181 -3.51 -11.68 -16.09
N PRO A 182 -2.60 -12.61 -15.77
CA PRO A 182 -2.27 -12.97 -14.40
C PRO A 182 -1.82 -11.75 -13.56
N GLU A 183 -1.34 -10.68 -14.18
CA GLU A 183 -1.03 -9.42 -13.50
C GLU A 183 -2.23 -8.79 -12.77
N HIS A 184 -3.46 -9.09 -13.14
CA HIS A 184 -4.66 -8.62 -12.43
C HIS A 184 -5.13 -9.57 -11.33
N TRP A 185 -4.59 -10.79 -11.26
CA TRP A 185 -4.95 -11.75 -10.21
C TRP A 185 -4.49 -11.27 -8.82
N CYS A 186 -3.57 -10.32 -8.77
CA CYS A 186 -3.23 -9.61 -7.54
C CYS A 186 -4.46 -9.02 -6.83
N LEU A 187 -5.47 -8.55 -7.57
CA LEU A 187 -6.73 -8.09 -6.96
C LEU A 187 -7.64 -9.25 -6.54
N ALA A 188 -7.57 -10.39 -7.22
CA ALA A 188 -8.31 -11.58 -6.83
C ALA A 188 -7.79 -12.18 -5.50
N LEU A 189 -6.49 -12.02 -5.20
CA LEU A 189 -5.89 -12.39 -3.90
C LEU A 189 -6.57 -11.72 -2.71
N LEU A 190 -7.24 -10.58 -2.92
CA LEU A 190 -7.98 -9.89 -1.86
C LEU A 190 -9.16 -10.73 -1.32
N ALA A 191 -9.64 -11.73 -2.08
CA ALA A 191 -10.61 -12.70 -1.59
C ALA A 191 -10.08 -13.59 -0.45
N LEU A 192 -8.75 -13.62 -0.22
CA LEU A 192 -8.14 -14.35 0.89
C LEU A 192 -7.96 -13.49 2.14
N VAL A 193 -8.11 -12.16 2.05
CA VAL A 193 -7.95 -11.24 3.19
C VAL A 193 -8.87 -11.59 4.38
N PRO A 194 -10.13 -12.04 4.20
CA PRO A 194 -10.97 -12.47 5.31
C PRO A 194 -10.39 -13.63 6.12
N LEU A 195 -9.60 -14.53 5.51
CA LEU A 195 -8.90 -15.60 6.23
C LEU A 195 -7.81 -15.05 7.15
N LEU A 196 -7.13 -13.99 6.69
CA LEU A 196 -6.08 -13.33 7.46
C LEU A 196 -6.66 -12.57 8.64
N ILE A 197 -7.80 -11.90 8.47
CA ILE A 197 -8.46 -11.11 9.51
C ILE A 197 -9.23 -12.00 10.49
N GLY A 198 -9.87 -13.06 10.01
CA GLY A 198 -10.59 -14.01 10.85
C GLY A 198 -9.69 -15.02 11.56
N HIS A 199 -8.38 -15.03 11.25
CA HIS A 199 -7.37 -15.93 11.79
C HIS A 199 -7.69 -17.43 11.70
N ASP A 200 -8.61 -17.81 10.81
CA ASP A 200 -9.06 -19.19 10.61
C ASP A 200 -8.48 -19.72 9.29
N LEU A 201 -7.32 -20.36 9.42
CA LEU A 201 -6.62 -21.04 8.32
C LEU A 201 -6.94 -22.54 8.25
N SER A 202 -8.10 -22.96 8.78
CA SER A 202 -8.54 -24.36 8.64
C SER A 202 -8.63 -24.76 7.16
N PRO A 203 -8.29 -26.02 6.80
CA PRO A 203 -8.29 -26.44 5.39
C PRO A 203 -9.61 -26.17 4.65
N ALA A 204 -10.74 -26.25 5.36
CA ALA A 204 -12.05 -25.94 4.82
C ALA A 204 -12.21 -24.45 4.45
N ARG A 205 -11.84 -23.53 5.35
CA ARG A 205 -11.89 -22.08 5.08
C ARG A 205 -10.90 -21.67 4.00
N VAL A 206 -9.71 -22.26 3.99
CA VAL A 206 -8.71 -22.04 2.94
C VAL A 206 -9.27 -22.48 1.58
N ALA A 207 -9.88 -23.66 1.49
CA ALA A 207 -10.52 -24.13 0.26
C ALA A 207 -11.65 -23.20 -0.20
N GLN A 208 -12.47 -22.69 0.73
CA GLN A 208 -13.52 -21.70 0.46
C GLN A 208 -12.95 -20.37 -0.07
N GLY A 209 -11.90 -19.84 0.55
CA GLY A 209 -11.21 -18.63 0.09
C GLY A 209 -10.58 -18.80 -1.29
N LEU A 210 -9.93 -19.95 -1.54
CA LEU A 210 -9.38 -20.29 -2.85
C LEU A 210 -10.47 -20.42 -3.92
N PHE A 211 -11.62 -21.00 -3.57
CA PHE A 211 -12.77 -21.05 -4.46
C PHE A 211 -13.29 -19.64 -4.81
N ALA A 212 -13.45 -18.76 -3.83
CA ALA A 212 -13.83 -17.36 -4.08
C ALA A 212 -12.82 -16.65 -4.98
N LEU A 213 -11.52 -16.86 -4.72
CA LEU A 213 -10.43 -16.34 -5.54
C LEU A 213 -10.53 -16.81 -7.00
N VAL A 214 -10.77 -18.11 -7.24
CA VAL A 214 -10.93 -18.64 -8.60
C VAL A 214 -12.13 -18.02 -9.31
N CYS A 215 -13.28 -17.93 -8.63
CA CYS A 215 -14.48 -17.31 -9.21
C CYS A 215 -14.24 -15.84 -9.59
N VAL A 216 -13.59 -15.06 -8.71
CA VAL A 216 -13.19 -13.67 -8.97
C VAL A 216 -12.19 -13.60 -10.13
N ALA A 217 -11.18 -14.47 -10.14
CA ALA A 217 -10.16 -14.49 -11.19
C ALA A 217 -10.76 -14.79 -12.57
N LEU A 218 -11.71 -15.73 -12.66
CA LEU A 218 -12.43 -16.03 -13.90
C LEU A 218 -13.21 -14.81 -14.42
N VAL A 219 -14.01 -14.17 -13.55
CA VAL A 219 -14.83 -13.01 -13.91
C VAL A 219 -13.97 -11.82 -14.30
N THR A 220 -12.93 -11.50 -13.52
CA THR A 220 -12.01 -10.38 -13.81
C THR A 220 -11.19 -10.61 -15.08
N SER A 221 -10.74 -11.85 -15.33
CA SER A 221 -10.06 -12.21 -16.58
C SER A 221 -10.98 -12.02 -17.78
N GLY A 222 -12.20 -12.54 -17.73
CA GLY A 222 -13.17 -12.38 -18.82
C GLY A 222 -13.55 -10.92 -19.06
N ALA A 223 -13.80 -10.14 -18.00
CA ALA A 223 -14.08 -8.71 -18.11
C ALA A 223 -12.88 -7.92 -18.68
N GLY A 224 -11.65 -8.31 -18.32
CA GLY A 224 -10.42 -7.77 -18.88
C GLY A 224 -10.28 -8.03 -20.37
N VAL A 225 -10.62 -9.23 -20.84
CA VAL A 225 -10.64 -9.58 -22.28
C VAL A 225 -11.69 -8.74 -23.02
N ILE A 226 -12.89 -8.55 -22.47
CA ILE A 226 -13.91 -7.66 -23.07
C ILE A 226 -13.39 -6.23 -23.17
N ARG A 227 -12.74 -5.72 -22.12
CA ARG A 227 -12.16 -4.37 -22.14
C ARG A 227 -11.14 -4.23 -23.27
N ASP A 228 -10.22 -5.17 -23.41
CA ASP A 228 -9.20 -5.13 -24.46
C ASP A 228 -9.82 -5.19 -25.87
N LEU A 229 -10.96 -5.88 -26.04
CA LEU A 229 -11.76 -5.86 -27.28
C LEU A 229 -12.46 -4.50 -27.50
N LEU A 230 -12.98 -3.86 -26.46
CA LEU A 230 -13.62 -2.53 -26.57
C LEU A 230 -12.60 -1.40 -26.81
N THR A 231 -11.34 -1.58 -26.42
CA THR A 231 -10.28 -0.57 -26.54
C THR A 231 -9.30 -0.82 -27.70
N LEU A 232 -9.62 -1.69 -28.65
CA LEU A 232 -8.73 -2.07 -29.77
C LEU A 232 -8.09 -0.88 -30.50
N GLU A 233 -8.87 0.13 -30.87
CA GLU A 233 -8.40 1.33 -31.58
C GLU A 233 -7.41 2.14 -30.73
N ALA A 234 -7.71 2.30 -29.44
CA ALA A 234 -6.86 3.03 -28.49
C ALA A 234 -5.59 2.24 -28.11
N ASP A 235 -5.63 0.90 -28.19
CA ASP A 235 -4.47 0.06 -27.95
C ASP A 235 -3.52 0.08 -29.15
N ARG A 236 -4.02 0.16 -30.38
CA ARG A 236 -3.19 0.22 -31.60
C ARG A 236 -2.44 1.52 -31.79
N SER A 237 -3.03 2.64 -31.37
CA SER A 237 -2.38 3.96 -31.42
C SER A 237 -1.36 4.18 -30.30
N ASP A 238 -1.35 3.33 -29.27
CA ASP A 238 -0.47 3.48 -28.13
C ASP A 238 0.90 2.79 -28.36
N PRO A 239 2.03 3.47 -28.08
CA PRO A 239 3.37 2.92 -28.29
C PRO A 239 3.66 1.61 -27.54
N VAL A 240 3.03 1.39 -26.39
CA VAL A 240 3.24 0.23 -25.53
C VAL A 240 2.15 -0.82 -25.74
N ARG A 241 0.88 -0.40 -25.87
CA ARG A 241 -0.26 -1.34 -25.98
C ARG A 241 -0.46 -1.91 -27.39
N ARG A 242 0.18 -1.35 -28.42
CA ARG A 242 0.06 -1.84 -29.81
C ARG A 242 0.50 -3.29 -29.99
N ASP A 243 1.40 -3.77 -29.14
CA ASP A 243 1.94 -5.14 -29.18
C ASP A 243 1.02 -6.17 -28.50
N ARG A 244 -0.07 -5.73 -27.85
CA ARG A 244 -1.06 -6.62 -27.24
C ARG A 244 -1.63 -7.61 -28.25
N PRO A 245 -1.98 -8.85 -27.83
CA PRO A 245 -2.37 -9.92 -28.75
C PRO A 245 -3.48 -9.55 -29.75
N PHE A 246 -4.52 -8.83 -29.33
CA PHE A 246 -5.58 -8.41 -30.23
C PHE A 246 -5.20 -7.22 -31.12
N ALA A 247 -4.52 -6.20 -30.56
CA ALA A 247 -4.09 -5.01 -31.30
C ALA A 247 -3.15 -5.39 -32.46
N ALA A 248 -2.18 -6.27 -32.19
CA ALA A 248 -1.21 -6.78 -33.16
C ALA A 248 -1.77 -7.87 -34.10
N GLY A 249 -3.04 -8.28 -33.94
CA GLY A 249 -3.65 -9.34 -34.75
C GLY A 249 -3.07 -10.74 -34.51
N LYS A 250 -2.38 -10.96 -33.38
CA LYS A 250 -1.80 -12.26 -32.96
C LYS A 250 -2.85 -13.20 -32.35
N ALA A 251 -4.00 -12.68 -31.95
CA ALA A 251 -5.11 -13.45 -31.38
C ALA A 251 -6.43 -13.17 -32.11
N SER A 252 -7.29 -14.19 -32.22
CA SER A 252 -8.60 -14.08 -32.85
C SER A 252 -9.56 -13.25 -32.00
N LEU A 253 -10.17 -12.21 -32.60
CA LEU A 253 -11.19 -11.38 -31.94
C LEU A 253 -12.44 -12.20 -31.55
N ALA A 254 -12.85 -13.13 -32.41
CA ALA A 254 -13.98 -14.03 -32.14
C ALA A 254 -13.65 -15.04 -31.03
N GLY A 255 -12.45 -15.63 -31.07
CA GLY A 255 -11.98 -16.55 -30.03
C GLY A 255 -11.86 -15.86 -28.67
N GLY A 256 -11.39 -14.60 -28.67
CA GLY A 256 -11.36 -13.75 -27.48
C GLY A 256 -12.75 -13.48 -26.90
N ALA A 257 -13.73 -13.16 -27.75
CA ALA A 257 -15.11 -12.95 -27.32
C ALA A 257 -15.72 -14.21 -26.67
N VAL A 258 -15.55 -15.38 -27.30
CA VAL A 258 -16.03 -16.66 -26.76
C VAL A 258 -15.35 -16.99 -25.44
N LEU A 259 -14.02 -16.82 -25.35
CA LEU A 259 -13.27 -17.02 -24.12
C LEU A 259 -13.77 -16.11 -23.00
N ALA A 260 -13.97 -14.83 -23.28
CA ALA A 260 -14.44 -13.87 -22.29
C ALA A 260 -15.81 -14.23 -21.73
N VAL A 261 -16.76 -14.56 -22.62
CA VAL A 261 -18.11 -14.99 -22.21
C VAL A 261 -18.05 -16.30 -21.44
N ALA A 262 -17.24 -17.27 -21.87
CA ALA A 262 -17.07 -18.54 -21.19
C ALA A 262 -16.50 -18.36 -19.77
N LEU A 263 -15.48 -17.51 -19.60
CA LEU A 263 -14.88 -17.22 -18.28
C LEU A 263 -15.87 -16.53 -17.34
N ILE A 264 -16.59 -15.50 -17.82
CA ILE A 264 -17.61 -14.80 -17.02
C ILE A 264 -18.74 -15.75 -16.66
N ALA A 265 -19.26 -16.51 -17.62
CA ALA A 265 -20.33 -17.47 -17.38
C ALA A 265 -19.91 -18.55 -16.39
N LEU A 266 -18.71 -19.13 -16.54
CA LEU A 266 -18.20 -20.13 -15.62
C LEU A 266 -18.05 -19.58 -14.20
N GLY A 267 -17.49 -18.37 -14.05
CA GLY A 267 -17.35 -17.73 -12.74
C GLY A 267 -18.70 -17.38 -12.09
N LEU A 268 -19.67 -16.89 -12.87
CA LEU A 268 -21.02 -16.57 -12.37
C LEU A 268 -21.83 -17.83 -12.03
N VAL A 269 -21.72 -18.90 -12.82
CA VAL A 269 -22.37 -20.18 -12.53
C VAL A 269 -21.78 -20.80 -11.28
N ALA A 270 -20.44 -20.86 -11.17
CA ALA A 270 -19.78 -21.35 -9.96
C ALA A 270 -20.20 -20.52 -8.73
N ALA A 271 -20.28 -19.21 -8.86
CA ALA A 271 -20.76 -18.34 -7.80
C ALA A 271 -22.22 -18.59 -7.40
N ALA A 272 -23.12 -18.75 -8.38
CA ALA A 272 -24.53 -19.04 -8.14
C ALA A 272 -24.75 -20.39 -7.45
N LEU A 273 -23.93 -21.40 -7.80
CA LEU A 273 -23.95 -22.70 -7.13
C LEU A 273 -23.49 -22.62 -5.67
N SER A 274 -22.61 -21.68 -5.34
CA SER A 274 -22.19 -21.43 -3.95
C SER A 274 -23.22 -20.62 -3.16
N GLY A 275 -23.94 -19.69 -3.81
CA GLY A 275 -25.01 -18.92 -3.18
C GLY A 275 -25.34 -17.61 -3.91
N PRO A 276 -26.56 -17.06 -3.69
CA PRO A 276 -27.03 -15.88 -4.42
C PRO A 276 -26.22 -14.61 -4.14
N VAL A 277 -25.69 -14.45 -2.93
CA VAL A 277 -24.91 -13.25 -2.55
C VAL A 277 -23.62 -13.15 -3.36
N LEU A 278 -22.87 -14.25 -3.49
CA LEU A 278 -21.64 -14.27 -4.29
C LEU A 278 -21.94 -13.99 -5.77
N ALA A 279 -23.02 -14.57 -6.31
CA ALA A 279 -23.43 -14.31 -7.69
C ALA A 279 -23.75 -12.83 -7.93
N VAL A 280 -24.45 -12.16 -7.01
CA VAL A 280 -24.73 -10.72 -7.09
C VAL A 280 -23.46 -9.89 -7.01
N LEU A 281 -22.51 -10.25 -6.13
CA LEU A 281 -21.22 -9.54 -6.03
C LEU A 281 -20.40 -9.65 -7.32
N LEU A 282 -20.32 -10.85 -7.90
CA LEU A 282 -19.59 -11.04 -9.16
C LEU A 282 -20.32 -10.43 -10.35
N LEU A 283 -21.65 -10.44 -10.37
CA LEU A 283 -22.43 -9.71 -11.36
C LEU A 283 -22.18 -8.20 -11.25
N THR A 284 -22.13 -7.68 -10.03
CA THR A 284 -21.76 -6.28 -9.77
C THR A 284 -20.36 -5.98 -10.30
N LEU A 285 -19.39 -6.89 -10.11
CA LEU A 285 -18.04 -6.75 -10.65
C LEU A 285 -18.02 -6.71 -12.19
N VAL A 286 -18.84 -7.53 -12.86
CA VAL A 286 -19.03 -7.48 -14.32
C VAL A 286 -19.61 -6.13 -14.73
N VAL A 287 -20.67 -5.68 -14.06
CA VAL A 287 -21.33 -4.40 -14.35
C VAL A 287 -20.36 -3.23 -14.18
N VAL A 288 -19.66 -3.13 -13.06
CA VAL A 288 -18.67 -2.06 -12.82
C VAL A 288 -17.58 -2.08 -13.89
N SER A 289 -17.12 -3.26 -14.32
CA SER A 289 -16.13 -3.41 -15.39
C SER A 289 -16.66 -2.94 -16.75
N ALA A 290 -17.91 -3.28 -17.07
CA ALA A 290 -18.56 -2.84 -18.28
C ALA A 290 -18.79 -1.32 -18.29
N LEU A 291 -19.23 -0.74 -17.17
CA LEU A 291 -19.42 0.70 -17.00
C LEU A 291 -18.11 1.46 -17.24
N ARG A 292 -17.00 1.01 -16.64
CA ARG A 292 -15.68 1.63 -16.86
C ARG A 292 -15.26 1.58 -18.33
N ALA A 293 -15.49 0.44 -19.01
CA ALA A 293 -15.09 0.26 -20.40
C ALA A 293 -15.96 1.05 -21.40
N LEU A 294 -17.28 1.11 -21.16
CA LEU A 294 -18.24 1.70 -22.10
C LEU A 294 -18.48 3.19 -21.86
N TRP A 295 -18.59 3.64 -20.60
CA TRP A 295 -18.96 5.02 -20.29
C TRP A 295 -17.79 6.00 -20.27
N ARG A 296 -16.54 5.50 -20.35
CA ARG A 296 -15.31 6.32 -20.32
C ARG A 296 -15.38 7.45 -19.28
N PRO A 297 -15.58 7.11 -18.00
CA PRO A 297 -15.89 8.07 -16.94
C PRO A 297 -14.80 9.13 -16.76
N GLY A 298 -15.18 10.29 -16.24
CA GLY A 298 -14.22 11.31 -15.81
C GLY A 298 -13.31 10.79 -14.67
N PRO A 299 -12.20 11.51 -14.34
CA PRO A 299 -11.16 10.99 -13.45
C PRO A 299 -11.63 10.55 -12.07
N LEU A 300 -12.58 11.28 -11.47
CA LEU A 300 -13.15 10.94 -10.17
C LEU A 300 -13.96 9.63 -10.24
N ALA A 301 -14.86 9.53 -11.21
CA ALA A 301 -15.70 8.35 -11.39
C ALA A 301 -14.86 7.11 -11.75
N ASP A 302 -13.80 7.24 -12.55
CA ASP A 302 -12.88 6.12 -12.83
C ASP A 302 -12.14 5.64 -11.57
N SER A 303 -11.76 6.57 -10.67
CA SER A 303 -11.13 6.22 -9.38
C SER A 303 -12.08 5.44 -8.49
N LEU A 304 -13.34 5.89 -8.39
CA LEU A 304 -14.38 5.26 -7.57
C LEU A 304 -14.70 3.85 -8.10
N LEU A 305 -14.86 3.70 -9.42
CA LEU A 305 -15.11 2.40 -10.03
C LEU A 305 -13.89 1.46 -9.88
N SER A 306 -12.66 1.99 -9.94
CA SER A 306 -11.44 1.21 -9.65
C SER A 306 -11.43 0.70 -8.20
N ALA A 307 -11.75 1.58 -7.24
CA ALA A 307 -11.82 1.22 -5.84
C ALA A 307 -12.90 0.15 -5.57
N ALA A 308 -14.08 0.30 -6.20
CA ALA A 308 -15.15 -0.69 -6.12
C ALA A 308 -14.70 -2.05 -6.67
N GLN A 309 -14.05 -2.10 -7.84
CA GLN A 309 -13.54 -3.35 -8.42
C GLN A 309 -12.51 -4.05 -7.53
N ALA A 310 -11.68 -3.29 -6.82
CA ALA A 310 -10.69 -3.84 -5.92
C ALA A 310 -11.28 -4.27 -4.56
N THR A 311 -12.39 -3.68 -4.13
CA THR A 311 -13.04 -4.02 -2.84
C THR A 311 -13.97 -5.23 -2.95
N LEU A 312 -14.64 -5.43 -4.09
CA LEU A 312 -15.57 -6.56 -4.31
C LEU A 312 -14.97 -7.96 -4.09
N PRO A 313 -13.72 -8.27 -4.48
CA PRO A 313 -13.09 -9.55 -4.18
C PRO A 313 -13.03 -9.88 -2.68
N LEU A 314 -12.77 -8.87 -1.84
CA LEU A 314 -12.70 -9.05 -0.39
C LEU A 314 -14.08 -9.40 0.20
N LEU A 315 -15.14 -8.75 -0.29
CA LEU A 315 -16.53 -9.13 0.04
C LEU A 315 -16.85 -10.54 -0.45
N ALA A 316 -16.44 -10.90 -1.66
CA ALA A 316 -16.64 -12.25 -2.21
C ALA A 316 -15.98 -13.32 -1.31
N GLY A 317 -14.73 -13.08 -0.90
CA GLY A 317 -14.04 -13.92 0.08
C GLY A 317 -14.85 -14.11 1.36
N ALA A 318 -15.29 -12.99 1.97
CA ALA A 318 -16.01 -13.01 3.24
C ALA A 318 -17.33 -13.79 3.16
N THR A 319 -18.03 -13.68 2.02
CA THR A 319 -19.30 -14.39 1.81
C THR A 319 -19.14 -15.90 1.73
N VAL A 320 -18.07 -16.39 1.10
CA VAL A 320 -17.84 -17.84 0.94
C VAL A 320 -17.22 -18.43 2.19
N THR A 321 -16.28 -17.70 2.80
CA THR A 321 -15.64 -18.16 4.04
C THR A 321 -16.54 -17.97 5.25
N GLY A 322 -17.61 -17.16 5.18
CA GLY A 322 -18.47 -16.86 6.33
C GLY A 322 -17.76 -16.15 7.48
N LEU A 323 -16.55 -15.63 7.25
CA LEU A 323 -15.78 -14.89 8.24
C LEU A 323 -16.24 -13.43 8.26
N PRO A 324 -16.56 -12.86 9.42
CA PRO A 324 -16.97 -11.47 9.51
C PRO A 324 -15.81 -10.56 9.10
N VAL A 325 -16.11 -9.56 8.28
CA VAL A 325 -15.17 -8.49 7.97
C VAL A 325 -15.69 -7.21 8.62
N PRO A 326 -14.94 -6.61 9.56
CA PRO A 326 -15.34 -5.35 10.18
C PRO A 326 -15.57 -4.25 9.14
N LEU A 327 -16.56 -3.39 9.39
CA LEU A 327 -16.86 -2.24 8.51
C LEU A 327 -15.62 -1.37 8.27
N TRP A 328 -14.76 -1.23 9.29
CA TRP A 328 -13.51 -0.48 9.20
C TRP A 328 -12.54 -1.06 8.16
N THR A 329 -12.45 -2.39 8.03
CA THR A 329 -11.62 -3.04 7.00
C THR A 329 -12.16 -2.74 5.60
N LEU A 330 -13.48 -2.73 5.43
CA LEU A 330 -14.11 -2.40 4.14
C LEU A 330 -13.88 -0.93 3.77
N ALA A 331 -14.09 -0.02 4.72
CA ALA A 331 -13.80 1.39 4.53
C ALA A 331 -12.31 1.63 4.22
N PHE A 332 -11.41 0.95 4.95
CA PHE A 332 -9.98 0.97 4.72
C PHE A 332 -9.61 0.51 3.30
N ALA A 333 -10.10 -0.65 2.86
CA ALA A 333 -9.84 -1.17 1.53
C ALA A 333 -10.34 -0.22 0.44
N ALA A 334 -11.57 0.28 0.58
CA ALA A 334 -12.15 1.23 -0.38
C ALA A 334 -11.32 2.52 -0.49
N LEU A 335 -10.92 3.11 0.65
CA LEU A 335 -10.08 4.31 0.68
C LEU A 335 -8.68 4.04 0.12
N LEU A 336 -8.09 2.87 0.44
CA LEU A 336 -6.76 2.48 -0.03
C LEU A 336 -6.73 2.40 -1.55
N PHE A 337 -7.70 1.71 -2.16
CA PHE A 337 -7.77 1.57 -3.61
C PHE A 337 -8.17 2.88 -4.30
N LEU A 338 -8.98 3.71 -3.64
CA LEU A 338 -9.30 5.06 -4.15
C LEU A 338 -8.04 5.94 -4.19
N ALA A 339 -7.26 5.96 -3.10
CA ALA A 339 -6.01 6.70 -3.02
C ALA A 339 -4.98 6.15 -4.03
N ALA A 340 -4.87 4.83 -4.17
CA ALA A 340 -3.98 4.19 -5.14
C ALA A 340 -4.35 4.54 -6.59
N ALA A 341 -5.64 4.50 -6.94
CA ALA A 341 -6.11 4.91 -8.25
C ALA A 341 -5.85 6.40 -8.53
N ALA A 342 -5.97 7.25 -7.51
CA ALA A 342 -5.67 8.67 -7.62
C ALA A 342 -4.17 8.95 -7.83
N VAL A 343 -3.31 8.29 -7.06
CA VAL A 343 -1.85 8.41 -7.18
C VAL A 343 -1.35 7.84 -8.51
N GLY A 344 -1.90 6.71 -8.97
CA GLY A 344 -1.52 6.07 -10.24
C GLY A 344 -1.56 7.00 -11.46
N ARG A 345 -2.47 7.99 -11.46
CA ARG A 345 -2.55 9.00 -12.53
C ARG A 345 -1.41 10.01 -12.53
N HIS A 346 -0.72 10.18 -11.41
CA HIS A 346 0.42 11.10 -11.29
C HIS A 346 1.77 10.40 -11.48
N ILE A 347 1.77 9.08 -11.69
CA ILE A 347 2.96 8.27 -11.90
C ILE A 347 3.47 8.32 -13.36
N GLU A 348 2.74 8.97 -14.28
CA GLU A 348 3.16 9.17 -15.67
C GLU A 348 4.25 10.27 -15.83
N PRO A 349 5.19 10.11 -16.79
CA PRO A 349 6.46 10.84 -16.83
C PRO A 349 6.35 12.28 -17.40
N SER A 350 5.35 13.06 -17.00
CA SER A 350 5.10 14.39 -17.57
C SER A 350 4.81 15.47 -16.53
N ARG A 351 5.83 15.80 -15.71
CA ARG A 351 6.19 17.19 -15.31
C ARG A 351 7.30 17.20 -14.24
N PRO A 352 8.26 18.14 -14.30
CA PRO A 352 9.27 18.30 -13.26
C PRO A 352 8.64 18.64 -11.90
N ALA A 353 9.10 17.95 -10.86
CA ALA A 353 8.65 18.06 -9.48
C ALA A 353 9.21 19.32 -8.79
N THR A 354 8.64 20.49 -9.05
CA THR A 354 9.12 21.75 -8.44
C THR A 354 8.08 22.48 -7.59
N ARG A 355 6.89 21.91 -7.37
CA ARG A 355 5.91 22.51 -6.45
C ARG A 355 5.92 21.81 -5.07
N PRO A 356 6.26 22.52 -3.98
CA PRO A 356 6.55 21.92 -2.66
C PRO A 356 5.30 21.39 -1.94
N LEU A 357 4.10 21.92 -2.24
CA LEU A 357 2.83 21.48 -1.66
C LEU A 357 1.77 21.53 -2.74
N GLY A 358 1.27 20.37 -3.15
CA GLY A 358 0.23 20.25 -4.16
C GLY A 358 -0.53 18.94 -4.01
N ALA A 359 -1.54 18.75 -4.85
CA ALA A 359 -2.37 17.53 -4.85
C ALA A 359 -1.56 16.22 -4.82
N PRO A 360 -0.41 16.07 -5.53
CA PRO A 360 0.38 14.83 -5.46
C PRO A 360 0.92 14.51 -4.07
N MET A 361 1.41 15.50 -3.32
CA MET A 361 1.92 15.29 -1.95
C MET A 361 0.82 14.81 -1.02
N LEU A 362 -0.35 15.44 -1.09
CA LEU A 362 -1.52 15.04 -0.29
C LEU A 362 -1.95 13.61 -0.65
N LEU A 363 -2.09 13.28 -1.93
CA LEU A 363 -2.52 11.97 -2.38
C LEU A 363 -1.54 10.86 -1.98
N VAL A 364 -0.24 11.10 -2.13
CA VAL A 364 0.81 10.15 -1.72
C VAL A 364 0.83 9.98 -0.21
N THR A 365 0.63 11.06 0.56
CA THR A 365 0.53 11.00 2.01
C THR A 365 -0.69 10.18 2.45
N LEU A 366 -1.85 10.40 1.82
CA LEU A 366 -3.08 9.64 2.11
C LEU A 366 -2.93 8.16 1.75
N LEU A 367 -2.32 7.85 0.60
CA LEU A 367 -2.05 6.46 0.23
C LEU A 367 -1.04 5.82 1.20
N GLY A 368 0.05 6.51 1.51
CA GLY A 368 1.07 6.04 2.44
C GLY A 368 0.52 5.81 3.84
N SER A 369 -0.39 6.66 4.32
CA SER A 369 -0.99 6.49 5.64
C SER A 369 -1.84 5.22 5.70
N LEU A 370 -2.63 4.94 4.66
CA LEU A 370 -3.39 3.71 4.55
C LEU A 370 -2.46 2.49 4.46
N VAL A 371 -1.39 2.55 3.67
CA VAL A 371 -0.41 1.46 3.60
C VAL A 371 0.24 1.18 4.96
N LEU A 372 0.63 2.21 5.70
CA LEU A 372 1.25 2.08 7.03
C LEU A 372 0.29 1.57 8.11
N MET A 373 -1.02 1.75 7.94
CA MET A 373 -2.05 1.18 8.83
C MET A 373 -2.32 -0.30 8.57
N ALA A 374 -1.83 -0.88 7.46
CA ALA A 374 -2.18 -2.25 7.06
C ALA A 374 -1.89 -3.30 8.16
N PRO A 375 -0.76 -3.28 8.90
CA PRO A 375 -0.53 -4.23 9.99
C PRO A 375 -1.58 -4.15 11.10
N THR A 376 -2.01 -2.94 11.47
CA THR A 376 -3.05 -2.72 12.49
C THR A 376 -4.41 -3.19 12.01
N VAL A 377 -4.74 -2.96 10.73
CA VAL A 377 -6.00 -3.43 10.12
C VAL A 377 -6.03 -4.96 10.03
N LEU A 378 -4.91 -5.59 9.66
CA LEU A 378 -4.78 -7.05 9.65
C LEU A 378 -4.81 -7.64 11.07
N ASN A 379 -4.38 -6.89 12.08
CA ASN A 379 -4.56 -7.28 13.47
C ASN A 379 -6.03 -7.25 13.91
N GLY A 380 -6.86 -6.41 13.29
CA GLY A 380 -8.28 -6.23 13.64
C GLY A 380 -8.55 -5.22 14.76
N ALA A 381 -7.52 -4.76 15.47
CA ALA A 381 -7.62 -3.75 16.52
C ALA A 381 -6.34 -2.91 16.63
N PRO A 382 -6.43 -1.64 17.08
CA PRO A 382 -5.28 -0.90 17.56
C PRO A 382 -4.55 -1.64 18.69
N PHE A 383 -3.24 -1.44 18.79
CA PHE A 383 -2.41 -2.12 19.79
C PHE A 383 -2.46 -1.37 21.13
N LEU A 384 -2.59 -2.12 22.22
CA LEU A 384 -2.65 -1.59 23.59
C LEU A 384 -1.44 -2.04 24.41
N TYR A 385 -1.01 -1.17 25.32
CA TYR A 385 0.00 -1.44 26.32
C TYR A 385 -0.44 -0.86 27.68
N TYR A 386 0.21 -1.24 28.78
CA TYR A 386 -0.13 -0.75 30.13
C TYR A 386 -0.22 0.78 30.20
N ASP A 387 0.72 1.47 29.54
CA ASP A 387 0.74 2.94 29.51
C ASP A 387 -0.47 3.55 28.79
N THR A 388 -1.09 2.84 27.84
CA THR A 388 -2.18 3.36 27.02
C THR A 388 -3.34 3.84 27.89
N SER A 389 -3.70 3.09 28.94
CA SER A 389 -4.79 3.46 29.84
C SER A 389 -4.52 4.80 30.51
N SER A 390 -3.29 5.04 30.96
CA SER A 390 -2.93 6.30 31.62
C SER A 390 -3.00 7.51 30.68
N TYR A 391 -2.76 7.34 29.37
CA TYR A 391 -3.00 8.41 28.38
C TYR A 391 -4.49 8.66 28.15
N ILE A 392 -5.30 7.61 28.02
CA ILE A 392 -6.75 7.72 27.81
C ILE A 392 -7.40 8.41 29.01
N TRP A 393 -7.09 7.96 30.22
CA TRP A 393 -7.82 8.40 31.41
C TRP A 393 -7.32 9.72 31.99
N TYR A 394 -6.09 10.16 31.72
CA TYR A 394 -5.60 11.44 32.25
C TYR A 394 -6.55 12.63 31.98
N PRO A 395 -6.94 12.96 30.73
CA PRO A 395 -7.87 14.07 30.48
C PRO A 395 -9.23 13.85 31.14
N HIS A 396 -9.72 12.61 31.20
CA HIS A 396 -11.01 12.26 31.79
C HIS A 396 -11.00 12.45 33.31
N SER A 397 -10.02 11.86 34.01
CA SER A 397 -9.83 11.98 35.45
C SER A 397 -9.63 13.44 35.87
N LEU A 398 -8.88 14.21 35.08
CA LEU A 398 -8.69 15.64 35.35
C LEU A 398 -10.00 16.44 35.20
N ALA A 399 -10.80 16.14 34.17
CA ALA A 399 -12.10 16.78 33.96
C ALA A 399 -13.09 16.46 35.10
N HIS A 400 -13.13 15.20 35.55
CA HIS A 400 -13.95 14.79 36.69
C HIS A 400 -13.53 15.48 37.98
N ALA A 401 -12.23 15.48 38.30
CA ALA A 401 -11.72 16.17 39.47
C ALA A 401 -12.02 17.68 39.43
N ALA A 402 -11.96 18.31 38.25
CA ALA A 402 -12.31 19.73 38.10
C ALA A 402 -13.80 19.99 38.35
N LEU A 403 -14.68 19.11 37.85
CA LEU A 403 -16.12 19.20 38.11
C LEU A 403 -16.44 18.98 39.59
N ASP A 404 -15.77 18.02 40.24
CA ASP A 404 -15.94 17.77 41.67
C ASP A 404 -15.48 18.98 42.48
N LEU A 405 -14.31 19.54 42.20
CA LEU A 405 -13.83 20.77 42.85
C LEU A 405 -14.82 21.93 42.71
N VAL A 406 -15.44 22.09 41.53
CA VAL A 406 -16.46 23.12 41.29
C VAL A 406 -17.73 22.85 42.10
N ARG A 407 -18.09 21.59 42.34
CA ARG A 407 -19.30 21.18 43.07
C ARG A 407 -19.12 21.18 44.59
N SER A 408 -17.99 20.66 45.09
CA SER A 408 -17.71 20.48 46.52
C SER A 408 -16.98 21.67 47.13
N GLY A 409 -16.29 22.48 46.31
CA GLY A 409 -15.37 23.53 46.78
C GLY A 409 -14.05 22.99 47.33
N THR A 410 -13.83 21.67 47.35
CA THR A 410 -12.61 21.03 47.86
C THR A 410 -12.04 20.01 46.85
N PRO A 411 -10.71 19.94 46.68
CA PRO A 411 -10.10 18.95 45.79
C PRO A 411 -10.35 17.51 46.25
N THR A 412 -10.59 16.62 45.29
CA THR A 412 -10.77 15.18 45.55
C THR A 412 -9.41 14.47 45.60
N GLU A 413 -8.95 14.07 46.78
CA GLU A 413 -7.60 13.49 46.99
C GLU A 413 -7.41 12.03 46.49
N THR A 414 -8.47 11.38 46.00
CA THR A 414 -8.44 9.95 45.65
C THR A 414 -7.98 9.65 44.23
N LEU A 415 -7.91 10.66 43.34
CA LEU A 415 -7.54 10.47 41.94
C LEU A 415 -6.02 10.57 41.75
N THR A 416 -5.39 9.43 41.41
CA THR A 416 -3.94 9.37 41.13
C THR A 416 -3.69 9.64 39.65
N ILE A 417 -2.96 10.71 39.34
CA ILE A 417 -2.51 11.06 37.99
C ILE A 417 -1.01 10.84 37.91
N PHE A 418 -0.57 9.97 37.00
CA PHE A 418 0.86 9.69 36.81
C PHE A 418 1.58 10.81 36.06
N SER A 419 2.74 11.20 36.56
CA SER A 419 3.70 12.09 35.90
C SER A 419 4.31 11.43 34.66
N GLY A 420 4.78 12.24 33.72
CA GLY A 420 5.35 11.77 32.45
C GLY A 420 4.32 11.38 31.39
N ARG A 421 3.02 11.41 31.72
CA ARG A 421 1.91 11.28 30.75
C ARG A 421 1.50 12.64 30.24
N SER A 422 1.36 12.74 28.93
CA SER A 422 1.03 13.99 28.25
C SER A 422 -0.47 14.21 28.22
N LEU A 423 -0.94 15.33 28.78
CA LEU A 423 -2.32 15.78 28.62
C LEU A 423 -2.67 16.04 27.14
N TYR A 424 -1.70 16.52 26.36
CA TYR A 424 -1.88 16.85 24.94
C TYR A 424 -2.12 15.60 24.09
N TYR A 425 -1.25 14.59 24.24
CA TYR A 425 -1.44 13.31 23.57
C TYR A 425 -2.64 12.56 24.16
N GLY A 426 -2.83 12.62 25.48
CA GLY A 426 -3.92 11.98 26.19
C GLY A 426 -5.30 12.47 25.74
N LEU A 427 -5.49 13.77 25.56
CA LEU A 427 -6.75 14.33 25.04
C LEU A 427 -7.07 13.78 23.64
N PHE A 428 -6.08 13.75 22.75
CA PHE A 428 -6.27 13.20 21.41
C PHE A 428 -6.57 11.70 21.44
N THR A 429 -5.87 10.96 22.30
CA THR A 429 -6.07 9.51 22.51
C THR A 429 -7.47 9.24 23.04
N TYR A 430 -7.90 9.94 24.10
CA TYR A 430 -9.23 9.82 24.71
C TYR A 430 -10.36 10.09 23.71
N LEU A 431 -10.27 11.18 22.93
CA LEU A 431 -11.27 11.49 21.91
C LEU A 431 -11.26 10.42 20.80
N SER A 432 -10.09 9.96 20.40
CA SER A 432 -9.96 8.91 19.37
C SER A 432 -10.55 7.58 19.84
N THR A 433 -10.34 7.17 21.10
CA THR A 433 -10.90 5.94 21.67
C THR A 433 -12.41 6.06 21.85
N ALA A 434 -12.89 7.20 22.36
CA ALA A 434 -14.32 7.44 22.56
C ALA A 434 -15.12 7.51 21.25
N LEU A 435 -14.56 8.11 20.18
CA LEU A 435 -15.29 8.32 18.92
C LEU A 435 -15.08 7.21 17.88
N THR A 436 -13.88 6.62 17.87
CA THR A 436 -13.44 5.71 16.79
C THR A 436 -12.62 4.53 17.31
N GLN A 437 -12.75 4.17 18.59
CA GLN A 437 -12.03 3.04 19.19
C GLN A 437 -10.50 3.09 18.96
N GLY A 438 -9.92 4.28 18.79
CA GLY A 438 -8.47 4.48 18.57
C GLY A 438 -8.04 4.63 17.10
N TRP A 439 -8.90 4.33 16.13
CA TRP A 439 -8.53 4.35 14.70
C TRP A 439 -8.13 5.74 14.17
N THR A 440 -8.72 6.83 14.69
CA THR A 440 -8.34 8.20 14.28
C THR A 440 -6.90 8.53 14.68
N LEU A 441 -6.47 8.13 15.87
CA LEU A 441 -5.10 8.29 16.35
C LEU A 441 -4.14 7.44 15.50
N VAL A 442 -4.49 6.18 15.21
CA VAL A 442 -3.69 5.32 14.32
C VAL A 442 -3.51 5.96 12.94
N TRP A 443 -4.59 6.50 12.34
CA TRP A 443 -4.50 7.20 11.05
C TRP A 443 -3.66 8.47 11.12
N ALA A 444 -3.79 9.27 12.18
CA ALA A 444 -2.98 10.48 12.36
C ALA A 444 -1.49 10.16 12.49
N GLN A 445 -1.13 9.13 13.26
CA GLN A 445 0.25 8.64 13.37
C GLN A 445 0.76 8.17 12.00
N ALA A 446 -0.03 7.39 11.27
CA ALA A 446 0.30 6.93 9.92
C ALA A 446 0.46 8.09 8.93
N ALA A 447 -0.38 9.13 9.02
CA ALA A 447 -0.35 10.29 8.13
C ALA A 447 0.90 11.15 8.35
N VAL A 448 1.33 11.34 9.60
CA VAL A 448 2.59 12.03 9.90
C VAL A 448 3.77 11.25 9.34
N LEU A 449 3.84 9.92 9.55
CA LEU A 449 4.90 9.10 9.00
C LEU A 449 4.90 9.11 7.47
N ALA A 450 3.74 8.93 6.84
CA ALA A 450 3.60 8.97 5.38
C ALA A 450 4.06 10.30 4.79
N TRP A 451 3.76 11.42 5.47
CA TRP A 451 4.21 12.74 5.05
C TRP A 451 5.72 12.91 5.20
N LEU A 452 6.32 12.43 6.29
CA LEU A 452 7.78 12.44 6.49
C LEU A 452 8.51 11.58 5.45
N VAL A 453 7.96 10.42 5.11
CA VAL A 453 8.46 9.54 4.03
C VAL A 453 8.37 10.26 2.69
N ALA A 454 7.22 10.84 2.36
CA ALA A 454 7.01 11.53 1.10
C ALA A 454 7.90 12.77 0.96
N LEU A 455 8.06 13.54 2.03
CA LEU A 455 8.96 14.69 2.09
C LEU A 455 10.41 14.27 1.88
N SER A 456 10.87 13.23 2.58
CA SER A 456 12.24 12.71 2.46
C SER A 456 12.51 12.19 1.04
N CYS A 457 11.58 11.39 0.47
CA CYS A 457 11.70 10.91 -0.90
C CYS A 457 11.71 12.07 -1.91
N ARG A 458 10.92 13.13 -1.70
CA ARG A 458 10.92 14.31 -2.57
C ARG A 458 12.24 15.07 -2.53
N LEU A 459 12.91 15.10 -1.37
CA LEU A 459 14.19 15.80 -1.18
C LEU A 459 15.38 15.00 -1.71
N PHE A 460 15.41 13.68 -1.48
CA PHE A 460 16.55 12.83 -1.79
C PHE A 460 16.43 12.08 -3.14
N LEU A 461 15.20 11.83 -3.61
CA LEU A 461 14.90 11.08 -4.84
C LEU A 461 13.89 11.86 -5.73
N PRO A 462 14.23 13.08 -6.19
CA PRO A 462 13.29 13.96 -6.87
C PRO A 462 12.71 13.34 -8.15
N ASP A 463 13.53 12.57 -8.88
CA ASP A 463 13.12 11.83 -10.06
C ASP A 463 12.39 10.54 -9.65
N GLY A 464 11.06 10.62 -9.55
CA GLY A 464 10.23 9.46 -9.19
C GLY A 464 9.88 9.35 -7.71
N TRP A 465 9.98 10.45 -6.94
CA TRP A 465 9.66 10.49 -5.50
C TRP A 465 8.30 9.88 -5.14
N ILE A 466 7.29 9.98 -6.01
CA ILE A 466 5.96 9.38 -5.79
C ILE A 466 6.08 7.86 -5.65
N ARG A 467 6.77 7.20 -6.58
CA ARG A 467 6.98 5.73 -6.54
C ARG A 467 7.82 5.35 -5.33
N ALA A 468 8.91 6.09 -5.09
CA ALA A 468 9.78 5.86 -3.94
C ALA A 468 8.98 5.95 -2.63
N SER A 469 8.15 6.99 -2.46
CA SER A 469 7.35 7.19 -1.23
C SER A 469 6.41 6.02 -0.95
N VAL A 470 5.70 5.52 -1.97
CA VAL A 470 4.77 4.39 -1.82
C VAL A 470 5.52 3.11 -1.49
N LEU A 471 6.65 2.85 -2.17
CA LEU A 471 7.46 1.66 -1.92
C LEU A 471 8.12 1.70 -0.54
N THR A 472 8.63 2.86 -0.11
CA THR A 472 9.19 3.06 1.23
C THR A 472 8.12 2.88 2.30
N ALA A 473 6.93 3.47 2.14
CA ALA A 473 5.83 3.26 3.09
C ALA A 473 5.42 1.78 3.18
N ALA A 474 5.35 1.06 2.06
CA ALA A 474 5.07 -0.38 2.05
C ALA A 474 6.19 -1.20 2.71
N GLY A 475 7.45 -0.87 2.42
CA GLY A 475 8.62 -1.50 3.05
C GLY A 475 8.62 -1.31 4.56
N LEU A 476 8.38 -0.08 5.04
CA LEU A 476 8.28 0.22 6.46
C LEU A 476 7.11 -0.51 7.14
N ALA A 477 5.96 -0.63 6.46
CA ALA A 477 4.79 -1.33 7.00
C ALA A 477 5.02 -2.85 7.15
N VAL A 478 5.73 -3.48 6.21
CA VAL A 478 5.81 -4.95 6.10
C VAL A 478 7.14 -5.52 6.59
N LEU A 479 8.25 -4.79 6.46
CA LEU A 479 9.60 -5.28 6.71
C LEU A 479 10.22 -4.73 7.99
N THR A 480 9.52 -3.86 8.72
CA THR A 480 10.03 -3.19 9.92
C THR A 480 8.94 -3.09 10.99
N PRO A 481 9.26 -2.76 12.26
CA PRO A 481 8.24 -2.54 13.28
C PRO A 481 7.49 -1.19 13.14
N ALA A 482 7.76 -0.36 12.13
CA ALA A 482 7.12 0.95 12.00
C ALA A 482 5.58 0.86 11.95
N GLY A 483 5.03 -0.05 11.15
CA GLY A 483 3.58 -0.25 11.05
C GLY A 483 2.95 -0.75 12.35
N PHE A 484 3.72 -1.49 13.17
CA PHE A 484 3.32 -1.88 14.52
C PHE A 484 3.19 -0.66 15.44
N PHE A 485 4.23 0.19 15.51
CA PHE A 485 4.21 1.38 16.36
C PHE A 485 3.24 2.47 15.89
N VAL A 486 2.91 2.52 14.59
CA VAL A 486 1.81 3.35 14.07
C VAL A 486 0.45 2.92 14.66
N GLY A 487 0.26 1.61 14.86
CA GLY A 487 -0.95 1.03 15.46
C GLY A 487 -1.02 1.10 16.98
N LEU A 488 0.10 1.38 17.66
CA LEU A 488 0.18 1.43 19.11
C LEU A 488 -0.42 2.75 19.61
N LEU A 489 -1.36 2.66 20.56
CA LEU A 489 -2.02 3.81 21.17
C LEU A 489 -1.16 4.43 22.27
N THR A 490 0.13 4.61 22.00
CA THR A 490 1.10 5.26 22.86
C THR A 490 1.98 6.16 21.99
N PRO A 491 2.62 7.20 22.56
CA PRO A 491 3.34 8.17 21.75
C PRO A 491 4.66 7.65 21.15
N ASP A 492 5.00 6.36 21.29
CA ASP A 492 6.29 5.77 20.92
C ASP A 492 6.77 6.12 19.52
N ILE A 493 5.90 6.04 18.50
CA ILE A 493 6.28 6.37 17.12
C ILE A 493 6.73 7.82 16.95
N TRP A 494 6.26 8.73 17.81
CA TRP A 494 6.62 10.15 17.76
C TRP A 494 8.09 10.41 18.09
N SER A 495 8.76 9.51 18.82
CA SER A 495 10.22 9.59 18.98
C SER A 495 10.95 9.48 17.63
N GLY A 496 10.50 8.59 16.74
CA GLY A 496 11.03 8.47 15.39
C GLY A 496 10.69 9.68 14.52
N PHE A 497 9.50 10.26 14.69
CA PHE A 497 9.11 11.50 14.00
C PHE A 497 9.96 12.69 14.45
N LEU A 498 10.28 12.77 15.74
CA LEU A 498 11.17 13.77 16.32
C LEU A 498 12.57 13.66 15.70
N VAL A 499 13.17 12.47 15.72
CA VAL A 499 14.51 12.24 15.16
C VAL A 499 14.55 12.58 13.67
N THR A 500 13.57 12.11 12.90
CA THR A 500 13.45 12.41 11.47
C THR A 500 13.26 13.90 11.22
N GLY A 501 12.41 14.57 12.01
CA GLY A 501 12.14 15.99 11.88
C GLY A 501 13.37 16.84 12.16
N VAL A 502 14.11 16.52 13.23
CA VAL A 502 15.39 17.16 13.56
C VAL A 502 16.43 16.90 12.47
N ALA A 503 16.52 15.66 11.96
CA ALA A 503 17.44 15.31 10.87
C ALA A 503 17.14 16.10 9.58
N LEU A 504 15.87 16.22 9.17
CA LEU A 504 15.48 17.01 7.99
C LEU A 504 15.75 18.51 8.18
N LEU A 505 15.49 19.05 9.38
CA LEU A 505 15.76 20.46 9.70
C LEU A 505 17.25 20.78 9.72
N LEU A 506 18.11 19.83 10.10
CA LEU A 506 19.57 20.00 10.09
C LEU A 506 20.15 19.78 8.70
N ALA A 507 19.77 18.69 8.03
CA ALA A 507 20.38 18.28 6.77
C ALA A 507 19.87 19.05 5.55
N ALA A 508 18.57 19.39 5.50
CA ALA A 508 17.91 19.79 4.24
C ALA A 508 17.14 21.12 4.34
N ARG A 509 17.40 21.96 5.35
CA ARG A 509 16.62 23.19 5.58
C ARG A 509 16.49 24.11 4.37
N GLU A 510 17.56 24.29 3.62
CA GLU A 510 17.59 25.20 2.47
C GLU A 510 16.72 24.70 1.30
N LYS A 511 16.45 23.38 1.26
CA LYS A 511 15.62 22.71 0.26
C LYS A 511 14.14 22.64 0.70
N LEU A 512 13.82 23.07 1.92
CA LEU A 512 12.47 23.07 2.49
C LEU A 512 11.77 24.42 2.28
N SER A 513 10.48 24.38 1.97
CA SER A 513 9.64 25.58 1.99
C SER A 513 9.31 26.02 3.42
N GLY A 514 8.96 27.29 3.61
CA GLY A 514 8.60 27.81 4.93
C GLY A 514 7.45 27.04 5.61
N ARG A 515 6.47 26.56 4.82
CA ARG A 515 5.36 25.74 5.33
C ARG A 515 5.82 24.37 5.82
N GLU A 516 6.78 23.76 5.13
CA GLU A 516 7.35 22.46 5.53
C GLU A 516 8.21 22.58 6.77
N ILE A 517 9.00 23.66 6.88
CA ILE A 517 9.76 23.96 8.10
C ILE A 517 8.81 24.13 9.29
N TRP A 518 7.73 24.88 9.13
CA TRP A 518 6.71 25.04 10.16
C TRP A 518 6.04 23.72 10.54
N ALA A 519 5.67 22.89 9.56
CA ALA A 519 5.07 21.59 9.82
C ALA A 519 6.03 20.63 10.57
N LEU A 520 7.29 20.55 10.15
CA LEU A 520 8.33 19.76 10.84
C LEU A 520 8.52 20.26 12.28
N TRP A 521 8.58 21.57 12.46
CA TRP A 521 8.74 22.16 13.79
C TRP A 521 7.55 21.84 14.71
N LEU A 522 6.31 21.90 14.21
CA LEU A 522 5.12 21.51 14.97
C LEU A 522 5.14 20.01 15.34
N ILE A 523 5.59 19.14 14.43
CA ILE A 523 5.76 17.70 14.71
C ILE A 523 6.80 17.49 15.83
N VAL A 524 7.95 18.17 15.76
CA VAL A 524 9.01 18.07 16.78
C VAL A 524 8.52 18.58 18.14
N VAL A 525 7.82 19.73 18.17
CA VAL A 525 7.24 20.29 19.40
C VAL A 525 6.21 19.32 19.99
N PHE A 526 5.27 18.84 19.18
CA PHE A 526 4.25 17.90 19.66
C PHE A 526 4.88 16.60 20.17
N ALA A 527 5.87 16.04 19.48
CA ALA A 527 6.59 14.85 19.92
C ALA A 527 7.25 15.05 21.29
N ALA A 528 7.87 16.21 21.52
CA ALA A 528 8.47 16.56 22.81
C ALA A 528 7.41 16.77 23.93
N LEU A 529 6.22 17.26 23.57
CA LEU A 529 5.09 17.37 24.50
C LEU A 529 4.42 16.03 24.79
N ALA A 530 4.54 15.04 23.89
CA ALA A 530 3.84 13.76 23.99
C ALA A 530 4.42 12.82 25.06
N HIS A 531 5.73 12.91 25.36
CA HIS A 531 6.38 12.09 26.38
C HIS A 531 7.69 12.74 26.89
N ALA A 532 7.99 12.59 28.19
CA ALA A 532 9.19 13.16 28.81
C ALA A 532 10.51 12.66 28.18
N SER A 533 10.63 11.36 27.89
CA SER A 533 11.81 10.81 27.18
C SER A 533 12.03 11.42 25.79
N HIS A 534 10.99 11.87 25.09
CA HIS A 534 11.15 12.58 23.81
C HIS A 534 11.68 13.99 24.01
N LEU A 535 11.25 14.67 25.07
CA LEU A 535 11.82 15.96 25.47
C LEU A 535 13.31 15.82 25.82
N ALA A 536 13.67 14.79 26.60
CA ALA A 536 15.07 14.48 26.90
C ALA A 536 15.89 14.23 25.62
N LEU A 537 15.33 13.47 24.67
CA LEU A 537 15.95 13.23 23.37
C LEU A 537 16.17 14.53 22.58
N LEU A 538 15.15 15.40 22.49
CA LEU A 538 15.26 16.71 21.82
C LEU A 538 16.32 17.60 22.47
N LEU A 539 16.35 17.65 23.81
CA LEU A 539 17.34 18.43 24.56
C LEU A 539 18.76 17.93 24.27
N SER A 540 18.98 16.62 24.32
CA SER A 540 20.28 16.02 24.01
C SER A 540 20.70 16.29 22.55
N MET A 541 19.81 16.08 21.59
CA MET A 541 20.11 16.37 20.17
C MET A 541 20.40 17.85 19.93
N THR A 542 19.63 18.76 20.54
CA THR A 542 19.84 20.21 20.43
C THR A 542 21.15 20.64 21.07
N THR A 543 21.51 20.04 22.21
CA THR A 543 22.77 20.29 22.91
C THR A 543 23.96 19.82 22.08
N LEU A 544 23.91 18.62 21.52
CA LEU A 544 24.95 18.11 20.62
C LEU A 544 25.09 18.98 19.36
N ALA A 545 23.98 19.44 18.78
CA ALA A 545 24.02 20.37 17.65
C ALA A 545 24.66 21.71 18.04
N GLY A 546 24.39 22.23 19.24
CA GLY A 546 25.05 23.42 19.77
C GLY A 546 26.54 23.23 20.01
N LEU A 547 26.95 22.10 20.62
CA LEU A 547 28.35 21.75 20.85
C LEU A 547 29.12 21.52 19.56
N ALA A 548 28.47 20.98 18.52
CA ALA A 548 29.07 20.81 17.21
C ALA A 548 29.48 22.15 16.54
N LEU A 549 28.86 23.28 16.93
CA LEU A 549 29.32 24.61 16.50
C LEU A 549 30.71 24.98 17.06
N LEU A 550 31.16 24.34 18.14
CA LEU A 550 32.50 24.54 18.69
C LEU A 550 33.57 23.88 17.81
N ILE A 551 33.20 22.91 16.97
CA ILE A 551 34.10 22.15 16.11
C ILE A 551 34.16 22.81 14.72
N PRO A 552 35.27 23.43 14.30
CA PRO A 552 35.34 24.20 13.05
C PRO A 552 34.94 23.42 11.79
N ARG A 553 35.23 22.11 11.77
CA ARG A 553 34.87 21.21 10.65
C ARG A 553 33.36 20.97 10.52
N LEU A 554 32.60 21.07 11.61
CA LEU A 554 31.15 20.82 11.62
C LEU A 554 30.31 22.09 11.47
N ARG A 555 30.90 23.28 11.70
CA ARG A 555 30.22 24.58 11.53
C ARG A 555 29.50 24.75 10.19
N PRO A 556 30.07 24.38 9.03
CA PRO A 556 29.40 24.54 7.74
C PRO A 556 28.11 23.71 7.60
N LEU A 557 27.97 22.64 8.38
CA LEU A 557 26.80 21.75 8.37
C LEU A 557 25.64 22.31 9.21
N LEU A 558 25.87 23.38 9.98
CA LEU A 558 24.92 23.88 10.98
C LEU A 558 24.60 25.35 10.77
N SER A 559 23.33 25.65 10.48
CA SER A 559 22.83 27.03 10.43
C SER A 559 22.43 27.50 11.83
N GLY A 560 22.85 28.70 12.23
CA GLY A 560 22.38 29.33 13.48
C GLY A 560 20.86 29.48 13.54
N ARG A 561 20.19 29.64 12.37
CA ARG A 561 18.73 29.60 12.30
C ARG A 561 18.16 28.25 12.69
N THR A 562 18.83 27.14 12.33
CA THR A 562 18.39 25.78 12.68
C THR A 562 18.52 25.53 14.16
N LEU A 563 19.64 25.94 14.75
CA LEU A 563 19.79 25.86 16.20
C LEU A 563 18.71 26.68 16.92
N ALA A 564 18.40 27.90 16.46
CA ALA A 564 17.32 28.70 17.04
C ALA A 564 15.94 28.01 16.91
N THR A 565 15.67 27.36 15.77
CA THR A 565 14.44 26.58 15.56
C THR A 565 14.34 25.40 16.54
N LEU A 566 15.43 24.66 16.75
CA LEU A 566 15.48 23.54 17.70
C LEU A 566 15.38 24.01 19.16
N LEU A 567 16.09 25.08 19.53
CA LEU A 567 16.00 25.70 20.85
C LEU A 567 14.58 26.18 21.13
N GLY A 568 13.92 26.80 20.16
CA GLY A 568 12.51 27.20 20.29
C GLY A 568 11.59 26.01 20.54
N ALA A 569 11.83 24.87 19.88
CA ALA A 569 11.06 23.65 20.13
C ALA A 569 11.33 23.07 21.53
N ALA A 570 12.59 23.06 21.97
CA ALA A 570 12.99 22.60 23.30
C ALA A 570 12.38 23.46 24.42
N VAL A 571 12.43 24.78 24.28
CA VAL A 571 11.83 25.74 25.22
C VAL A 571 10.33 25.52 25.33
N LEU A 572 9.63 25.37 24.20
CA LEU A 572 8.19 25.07 24.22
C LEU A 572 7.89 23.69 24.80
N GLY A 573 8.74 22.69 24.53
CA GLY A 573 8.64 21.37 25.13
C GLY A 573 8.72 21.44 26.65
N ILE A 574 9.70 22.16 27.22
CA ILE A 574 9.82 22.38 28.67
C ILE A 574 8.63 23.17 29.20
N ALA A 575 8.34 24.33 28.59
CA ALA A 575 7.29 25.22 29.05
C ALA A 575 5.92 24.54 29.01
N GLY A 576 5.66 23.66 28.05
CA GLY A 576 4.40 22.93 27.92
C GLY A 576 4.19 21.83 28.96
N GLN A 577 5.23 21.35 29.66
CA GLN A 577 5.05 20.40 30.77
C GLN A 577 4.57 21.06 32.07
N ILE A 578 4.75 22.38 32.20
CA ILE A 578 4.44 23.13 33.42
C ILE A 578 2.92 23.27 33.64
N PRO A 579 2.10 23.73 32.66
CA PRO A 579 0.67 23.94 32.87
C PRO A 579 -0.10 22.68 33.26
N PRO A 580 0.06 21.52 32.60
CA PRO A 580 -0.66 20.30 33.00
C PRO A 580 -0.35 19.88 34.44
N SER A 581 0.92 19.97 34.85
CA SER A 581 1.34 19.61 36.21
C SER A 581 0.76 20.57 37.26
N ALA A 582 0.81 21.88 36.99
CA ALA A 582 0.23 22.91 37.85
C ALA A 582 -1.31 22.77 37.94
N LEU A 583 -1.96 22.48 36.81
CA LEU A 583 -3.40 22.25 36.73
C LEU A 583 -3.82 21.00 37.52
N THR A 584 -3.11 19.89 37.36
CA THR A 584 -3.36 18.68 38.15
C THR A 584 -3.27 18.96 39.65
N LYS A 585 -2.24 19.70 40.09
CA LYS A 585 -2.10 20.09 41.50
C LYS A 585 -3.24 20.99 41.98
N ALA A 586 -3.62 21.98 41.18
CA ALA A 586 -4.70 22.91 41.52
C ALA A 586 -6.06 22.18 41.63
N VAL A 587 -6.29 21.17 40.80
CA VAL A 587 -7.57 20.47 40.70
C VAL A 587 -7.69 19.31 41.69
N THR A 588 -6.63 18.52 41.87
CA THR A 588 -6.65 17.31 42.72
C THR A 588 -6.06 17.51 44.11
N GLY A 589 -5.42 18.66 44.36
CA GLY A 589 -4.66 18.92 45.58
C GLY A 589 -3.28 18.24 45.61
N GLN A 590 -3.01 17.32 44.68
CA GLN A 590 -1.77 16.53 44.63
C GLN A 590 -1.00 16.77 43.32
N SER A 591 0.33 16.74 43.41
CA SER A 591 1.17 16.82 42.20
C SER A 591 1.14 15.48 41.46
N PRO A 592 1.31 15.46 40.12
CA PRO A 592 1.40 14.22 39.37
C PRO A 592 2.45 13.26 39.97
N LEU A 593 2.08 12.00 40.11
CA LEU A 593 2.88 10.97 40.77
C LEU A 593 3.93 10.39 39.82
N ALA A 594 5.22 10.53 40.11
CA ALA A 594 6.26 9.93 39.29
C ALA A 594 6.36 8.42 39.52
N LEU A 595 6.47 7.65 38.44
CA LEU A 595 6.80 6.23 38.58
C LEU A 595 8.23 6.11 39.15
N PRO A 596 8.48 5.16 40.07
CA PRO A 596 9.78 5.01 40.74
C PRO A 596 10.80 4.28 39.85
N HIS A 597 11.03 4.81 38.63
CA HIS A 597 11.91 4.18 37.64
C HIS A 597 13.34 4.00 38.16
N PHE A 598 13.87 4.99 38.89
CA PHE A 598 15.21 4.89 39.47
C PHE A 598 15.30 3.80 40.54
N THR A 599 14.36 3.76 41.48
CA THR A 599 14.34 2.71 42.51
C THR A 599 14.27 1.33 41.87
N ALA A 600 13.33 1.13 40.93
CA ALA A 600 13.16 -0.13 40.22
C ALA A 600 14.43 -0.55 39.47
N HIS A 601 15.07 0.37 38.75
CA HIS A 601 16.28 0.09 37.99
C HIS A 601 17.47 -0.23 38.90
N LEU A 602 17.67 0.53 39.99
CA LEU A 602 18.80 0.31 40.89
C LEU A 602 18.71 -1.01 41.66
N VAL A 603 17.50 -1.46 42.01
CA VAL A 603 17.33 -2.77 42.64
C VAL A 603 17.56 -3.91 41.64
N ASP A 604 17.08 -3.77 40.41
CA ASP A 604 17.30 -4.70 39.31
C ASP A 604 18.80 -4.82 38.95
N LEU A 605 19.49 -3.67 38.87
CA LEU A 605 20.93 -3.59 38.59
C LEU A 605 21.79 -4.25 39.67
N GLY A 606 21.29 -4.36 40.90
CA GLY A 606 21.96 -5.01 42.03
C GLY A 606 22.46 -4.07 43.14
N PRO A 607 23.14 -2.94 42.87
CA PRO A 607 23.61 -2.02 43.93
C PRO A 607 22.50 -1.52 44.86
N GLY A 608 21.30 -1.23 44.33
CA GLY A 608 20.14 -0.86 45.13
C GLY A 608 19.64 -2.01 46.01
N THR A 609 19.64 -3.23 45.49
CA THR A 609 19.29 -4.44 46.27
C THR A 609 20.26 -4.65 47.43
N ARG A 610 21.57 -4.48 47.19
CA ARG A 610 22.58 -4.58 48.24
C ARG A 610 22.37 -3.52 49.33
N LEU A 611 22.14 -2.28 48.94
CA LEU A 611 21.88 -1.20 49.91
C LEU A 611 20.64 -1.52 50.78
N VAL A 612 19.57 -2.01 50.17
CA VAL A 612 18.35 -2.43 50.88
C VAL A 612 18.64 -3.57 51.86
N GLN A 613 19.39 -4.60 51.43
CA GLN A 613 19.73 -5.74 52.27
C GLN A 613 20.61 -5.36 53.48
N GLU A 614 21.44 -4.33 53.36
CA GLU A 614 22.34 -3.89 54.43
C GLU A 614 21.71 -2.88 55.40
N THR A 615 20.73 -2.10 54.94
CA THR A 615 20.23 -0.94 55.69
C THR A 615 18.77 -1.07 56.15
N CYS A 616 18.02 -2.04 55.64
CA CYS A 616 16.63 -2.24 56.05
C CYS A 616 16.51 -3.14 57.29
N PRO A 617 15.61 -2.80 58.24
CA PRO A 617 14.60 -1.74 58.17
C PRO A 617 15.05 -0.34 58.64
N GLN A 618 16.32 -0.15 59.02
CA GLN A 618 16.82 1.07 59.68
C GLN A 618 16.80 2.32 58.79
N SER A 619 16.91 2.19 57.47
CA SER A 619 16.94 3.30 56.51
C SER A 619 15.59 4.00 56.31
N GLY A 620 14.48 3.35 56.67
CA GLY A 620 13.14 3.94 56.58
C GLY A 620 12.59 4.11 55.15
N TYR A 621 13.28 3.59 54.13
CA TYR A 621 12.79 3.59 52.76
C TYR A 621 11.55 2.69 52.59
N ALA A 622 10.57 3.14 51.82
CA ALA A 622 9.38 2.39 51.46
C ALA A 622 9.72 1.11 50.68
N VAL A 623 10.80 1.11 49.89
CA VAL A 623 11.30 -0.11 49.21
C VAL A 623 11.69 -1.22 50.20
N CYS A 624 11.99 -0.90 51.48
CA CYS A 624 12.28 -1.91 52.51
C CYS A 624 11.12 -2.89 52.73
N ALA A 625 9.87 -2.49 52.45
CA ALA A 625 8.70 -3.38 52.54
C ALA A 625 8.74 -4.54 51.52
N PHE A 626 9.66 -4.48 50.56
CA PHE A 626 9.84 -5.46 49.49
C PHE A 626 11.23 -6.13 49.56
N ALA A 627 12.01 -5.89 50.63
CA ALA A 627 13.40 -6.32 50.74
C ALA A 627 13.59 -7.85 50.61
N ASP A 628 12.60 -8.62 51.05
CA ASP A 628 12.56 -10.09 50.99
C ASP A 628 12.40 -10.65 49.56
N ARG A 629 11.94 -9.81 48.62
CA ARG A 629 11.68 -10.17 47.22
C ARG A 629 12.74 -9.64 46.25
N LEU A 630 13.69 -8.84 46.72
CA LEU A 630 14.74 -8.29 45.86
C LEU A 630 15.86 -9.30 45.57
N PRO A 631 16.48 -9.26 44.37
CA PRO A 631 16.23 -8.33 43.27
C PRO A 631 14.95 -8.69 42.50
N MET A 632 14.26 -7.65 42.02
CA MET A 632 13.11 -7.78 41.12
C MET A 632 13.48 -7.15 39.77
N ASP A 633 13.09 -7.80 38.68
CA ASP A 633 13.15 -7.21 37.33
C ASP A 633 12.38 -5.88 37.31
N TRP A 634 12.90 -4.90 36.58
CA TRP A 634 12.33 -3.55 36.51
C TRP A 634 10.86 -3.52 36.07
N ALA A 635 10.47 -4.34 35.09
CA ALA A 635 9.09 -4.38 34.62
C ALA A 635 8.19 -5.07 35.65
N ALA A 636 8.69 -6.14 36.29
CA ALA A 636 7.97 -6.82 37.36
C ALA A 636 7.71 -5.90 38.57
N PHE A 637 8.74 -5.19 39.04
CA PHE A 637 8.64 -4.23 40.14
C PHE A 637 7.51 -3.22 39.91
N MET A 638 7.40 -2.69 38.68
CA MET A 638 6.48 -1.59 38.39
C MET A 638 5.09 -2.02 37.94
N PHE A 639 4.97 -3.06 37.12
CA PHE A 639 3.76 -3.34 36.34
C PHE A 639 3.16 -4.73 36.59
N ASP A 640 3.81 -5.57 37.39
CA ASP A 640 3.22 -6.87 37.70
C ASP A 640 2.05 -6.74 38.68
N ASP A 641 1.01 -7.53 38.42
CA ASP A 641 -0.23 -7.56 39.20
C ASP A 641 -0.27 -8.73 40.19
N ASP A 642 0.68 -9.67 40.11
CA ASP A 642 0.84 -10.72 41.11
C ASP A 642 1.49 -10.15 42.39
N PRO A 643 0.82 -10.26 43.57
CA PRO A 643 1.35 -9.82 44.84
C PRO A 643 2.71 -10.42 45.24
N ARG A 644 3.07 -11.56 44.66
CA ARG A 644 4.32 -12.28 44.97
C ARG A 644 5.53 -11.72 44.23
N THR A 645 5.33 -11.15 43.04
CA THR A 645 6.39 -10.70 42.13
C THR A 645 6.36 -9.19 41.88
N GLY A 646 5.20 -8.54 42.03
CA GLY A 646 5.02 -7.10 41.86
C GLY A 646 5.30 -6.30 43.12
N ALA A 647 5.58 -5.00 42.95
CA ALA A 647 5.76 -4.06 44.05
C ALA A 647 4.85 -2.83 43.93
N TYR A 648 4.98 -2.05 42.86
CA TYR A 648 4.36 -0.72 42.77
C TYR A 648 2.87 -0.75 42.43
N TRP A 649 2.45 -1.42 41.35
CA TRP A 649 1.06 -1.34 40.84
C TRP A 649 0.01 -1.91 41.80
N ILE A 650 0.39 -2.95 42.55
CA ILE A 650 -0.44 -3.62 43.56
C ILE A 650 -0.50 -2.88 44.91
N SER A 651 0.39 -1.91 45.12
CA SER A 651 0.52 -1.23 46.40
C SER A 651 -0.58 -0.20 46.62
N GLU A 652 -0.94 0.03 47.88
CA GLU A 652 -1.82 1.13 48.24
C GLU A 652 -1.23 2.48 47.81
N SER A 653 -2.11 3.45 47.52
CA SER A 653 -1.71 4.78 47.04
C SER A 653 -0.70 5.51 47.94
N ALA A 654 -0.73 5.27 49.26
CA ALA A 654 0.24 5.83 50.20
C ALA A 654 1.66 5.27 49.97
N VAL A 655 1.79 3.97 49.73
CA VAL A 655 3.07 3.31 49.44
C VAL A 655 3.59 3.72 48.06
N GLN A 656 2.70 3.81 47.05
CA GLN A 656 3.06 4.31 45.72
C GLN A 656 3.63 5.73 45.78
N ARG A 657 3.04 6.61 46.61
CA ARG A 657 3.55 7.96 46.86
C ARG A 657 4.90 7.95 47.57
N ALA A 658 5.07 7.10 48.58
CA ALA A 658 6.34 6.99 49.31
C ALA A 658 7.47 6.53 48.38
N LEU A 659 7.26 5.46 47.60
CA LEU A 659 8.21 4.98 46.59
C LEU A 659 8.55 6.05 45.54
N SER A 660 7.54 6.82 45.10
CA SER A 660 7.77 7.93 44.16
C SER A 660 8.60 9.05 44.76
N ALA A 661 8.40 9.39 46.03
CA ALA A 661 9.05 10.52 46.69
C ALA A 661 10.51 10.22 47.05
N GLU A 662 10.82 8.97 47.40
CA GLU A 662 12.16 8.56 47.84
C GLU A 662 13.16 8.32 46.70
N GLN A 663 12.68 8.06 45.48
CA GLN A 663 13.52 7.53 44.38
C GLN A 663 14.80 8.33 44.09
N VAL A 664 14.75 9.67 44.21
CA VAL A 664 15.93 10.52 43.97
C VAL A 664 16.91 10.43 45.14
N GLY A 665 16.41 10.40 46.38
CA GLY A 665 17.23 10.19 47.57
C GLY A 665 17.89 8.81 47.56
N PHE A 666 17.10 7.78 47.25
CA PHE A 666 17.59 6.41 47.09
C PHE A 666 18.66 6.31 46.01
N LEU A 667 18.49 6.96 44.85
CA LEU A 667 19.52 7.03 43.82
C LEU A 667 20.82 7.65 44.33
N LEU A 668 20.74 8.78 45.03
CA LEU A 668 21.92 9.46 45.57
C LEU A 668 22.65 8.60 46.59
N ASP A 669 21.93 7.91 47.48
CA ASP A 669 22.50 7.03 48.49
C ASP A 669 23.16 5.79 47.86
N VAL A 670 22.53 5.18 46.86
CA VAL A 670 23.11 4.04 46.11
C VAL A 670 24.36 4.48 45.35
N VAL A 671 24.37 5.66 44.73
CA VAL A 671 25.57 6.21 44.07
C VAL A 671 26.67 6.53 45.08
N ALA A 672 26.33 7.06 46.25
CA ALA A 672 27.30 7.36 47.30
C ALA A 672 27.94 6.10 47.90
N ALA A 673 27.14 5.06 48.13
CA ALA A 673 27.62 3.77 48.66
C ALA A 673 28.38 2.95 47.61
N TYR A 674 27.93 2.99 46.34
CA TYR A 674 28.36 2.07 45.28
C TYR A 674 28.69 2.77 43.95
N PRO A 675 29.56 3.81 43.92
CA PRO A 675 29.68 4.70 42.76
C PRO A 675 30.11 4.00 41.47
N PHE A 676 31.13 3.14 41.54
CA PHE A 676 31.67 2.48 40.35
C PHE A 676 30.73 1.41 39.78
N SER A 677 30.11 0.60 40.64
CA SER A 677 29.15 -0.42 40.19
C SER A 677 27.85 0.20 39.69
N THR A 678 27.38 1.28 40.30
CA THR A 678 26.17 1.98 39.86
C THR A 678 26.41 2.72 38.55
N LEU A 679 27.42 3.59 38.46
CA LEU A 679 27.68 4.35 37.23
C LEU A 679 28.12 3.45 36.07
N GLY A 680 28.95 2.43 36.35
CA GLY A 680 29.38 1.45 35.35
C GLY A 680 28.21 0.60 34.86
N GLY A 681 27.34 0.14 35.78
CA GLY A 681 26.13 -0.62 35.46
C GLY A 681 25.15 0.17 34.59
N LEU A 682 24.80 1.40 35.00
CA LEU A 682 23.93 2.29 34.21
C LEU A 682 24.48 2.54 32.80
N ALA A 683 25.80 2.71 32.66
CA ALA A 683 26.43 2.90 31.35
C ALA A 683 26.37 1.62 30.49
N LEU A 684 26.58 0.44 31.09
CA LEU A 684 26.47 -0.84 30.40
C LEU A 684 25.03 -1.10 29.94
N ASP A 685 24.03 -0.83 30.77
CA ASP A 685 22.62 -0.95 30.41
C ASP A 685 22.25 0.00 29.26
N GLY A 686 22.77 1.23 29.27
CA GLY A 686 22.62 2.16 28.15
C GLY A 686 23.20 1.63 26.84
N VAL A 687 24.32 0.89 26.89
CA VAL A 687 24.93 0.23 25.72
C VAL A 687 24.15 -1.01 25.32
N GLU A 688 23.72 -1.82 26.28
CA GLU A 688 22.91 -3.02 26.06
C GLU A 688 21.60 -2.68 25.32
N GLN A 689 20.97 -1.57 25.70
CA GLN A 689 19.75 -1.08 25.05
C GLN A 689 19.89 -0.84 23.54
N LEU A 690 21.11 -0.68 23.00
CA LEU A 690 21.34 -0.52 21.55
C LEU A 690 20.91 -1.74 20.74
N TRP A 691 21.03 -2.94 21.30
CA TRP A 691 20.66 -4.20 20.64
C TRP A 691 19.46 -4.90 21.28
N THR A 692 18.99 -4.46 22.45
CA THR A 692 17.77 -4.98 23.08
C THR A 692 16.53 -4.51 22.31
N LEU A 693 16.12 -5.31 21.32
CA LEU A 693 14.95 -5.09 20.48
C LEU A 693 13.93 -6.20 20.72
N SER A 694 12.75 -5.85 21.20
CA SER A 694 11.64 -6.81 21.36
C SER A 694 10.30 -6.11 21.42
N VAL A 695 9.30 -6.73 20.81
CA VAL A 695 7.88 -6.40 21.01
C VAL A 695 7.12 -7.60 21.61
N GLU A 696 7.81 -8.50 22.32
CA GLU A 696 7.15 -9.71 22.85
C GLU A 696 6.18 -9.42 24.00
N ASP A 697 6.45 -8.37 24.77
CA ASP A 697 5.57 -7.87 25.83
C ASP A 697 4.64 -6.73 25.36
N VAL A 698 4.63 -6.42 24.05
CA VAL A 698 3.84 -5.34 23.45
C VAL A 698 3.22 -5.84 22.14
N PRO A 699 1.90 -5.97 22.01
CA PRO A 699 0.83 -5.48 22.86
C PRO A 699 0.47 -6.48 23.97
N MET A 700 -0.38 -6.01 24.89
CA MET A 700 -0.80 -6.76 26.07
C MET A 700 -1.18 -8.22 25.76
N PRO A 701 -0.52 -9.18 26.42
CA PRO A 701 -0.81 -10.60 26.22
C PRO A 701 -2.07 -11.05 26.97
N PRO A 702 -2.65 -12.21 26.63
CA PRO A 702 -3.85 -12.75 27.29
C PRO A 702 -3.77 -12.90 28.80
N ARG A 703 -2.58 -13.11 29.36
CA ARG A 703 -2.37 -13.15 30.82
C ARG A 703 -2.78 -11.86 31.56
N LYS A 704 -2.95 -10.74 30.85
CA LYS A 704 -3.38 -9.44 31.41
C LYS A 704 -4.83 -9.08 31.05
N ALA A 705 -5.69 -10.07 30.79
CA ALA A 705 -7.10 -9.86 30.45
C ALA A 705 -7.85 -9.06 31.53
N GLU A 706 -7.56 -9.30 32.80
CA GLU A 706 -8.19 -8.57 33.92
C GLU A 706 -7.82 -7.08 33.90
N PHE A 707 -6.55 -6.76 33.67
CA PHE A 707 -6.11 -5.37 33.48
C PHE A 707 -6.82 -4.72 32.28
N LEU A 708 -6.97 -5.43 31.14
CA LEU A 708 -7.70 -4.89 30.00
C LEU A 708 -9.13 -4.51 30.39
N ALA A 709 -9.85 -5.41 31.07
CA ALA A 709 -11.23 -5.18 31.50
C ALA A 709 -11.36 -4.01 32.49
N ASN A 710 -10.40 -3.84 33.39
CA ASN A 710 -10.46 -2.81 34.44
C ASN A 710 -10.06 -1.41 33.95
N PHE A 711 -9.22 -1.31 32.91
CA PHE A 711 -8.60 -0.04 32.52
C PHE A 711 -8.95 0.44 31.10
N PHE A 712 -9.80 -0.25 30.36
CA PHE A 712 -10.19 0.15 28.99
C PHE A 712 -11.70 0.06 28.78
N GLN A 713 -12.19 0.75 27.73
CA GLN A 713 -13.59 0.71 27.34
C GLN A 713 -13.99 -0.69 26.83
N PRO A 714 -15.20 -1.19 27.14
CA PRO A 714 -15.62 -2.56 26.78
C PRO A 714 -15.44 -2.88 25.29
N GLU A 715 -15.79 -1.96 24.40
CA GLU A 715 -15.70 -2.16 22.95
C GLU A 715 -14.24 -2.36 22.49
N LEU A 716 -13.32 -1.62 23.09
CA LEU A 716 -11.89 -1.73 22.79
C LEU A 716 -11.29 -3.03 23.35
N VAL A 717 -11.78 -3.49 24.50
CA VAL A 717 -11.41 -4.78 25.09
C VAL A 717 -11.90 -5.93 24.21
N GLU A 718 -13.15 -5.90 23.76
CA GLU A 718 -13.72 -6.89 22.84
C GLU A 718 -12.94 -6.97 21.52
N MET A 719 -12.63 -5.81 20.93
CA MET A 719 -11.77 -5.73 19.74
C MET A 719 -10.39 -6.33 19.98
N THR A 720 -9.78 -6.05 21.13
CA THR A 720 -8.44 -6.57 21.47
C THR A 720 -8.48 -8.09 21.65
N HIS A 721 -9.48 -8.62 22.34
CA HIS A 721 -9.67 -10.07 22.51
C HIS A 721 -9.90 -10.79 21.19
N ALA A 722 -10.55 -10.15 20.21
CA ALA A 722 -10.74 -10.70 18.87
C ALA A 722 -9.51 -10.57 17.95
N SER A 723 -8.47 -9.82 18.36
CA SER A 723 -7.36 -9.46 17.49
C SER A 723 -6.32 -10.57 17.26
N ALA A 724 -5.61 -10.48 16.13
CA ALA A 724 -4.59 -11.45 15.72
C ALA A 724 -3.51 -11.66 16.78
N MET A 725 -2.91 -10.56 17.21
CA MET A 725 -1.71 -10.55 18.02
C MET A 725 -2.00 -10.90 19.48
N TYR A 726 -3.25 -10.71 19.92
CA TYR A 726 -3.71 -11.20 21.21
C TYR A 726 -3.78 -12.73 21.22
N ASN A 727 -4.35 -13.33 20.17
CA ASN A 727 -4.58 -14.78 20.08
C ASN A 727 -3.38 -15.58 19.55
N HIS A 728 -2.46 -14.94 18.82
CA HIS A 728 -1.31 -15.59 18.18
C HIS A 728 0.01 -14.94 18.61
N PRO A 729 0.66 -15.42 19.69
CA PRO A 729 1.93 -14.86 20.19
C PRO A 729 3.05 -14.88 19.13
N GLY A 730 3.01 -15.85 18.18
CA GLY A 730 3.90 -15.94 17.03
C GLY A 730 4.05 -14.65 16.23
N LEU A 731 3.01 -13.81 16.16
CA LEU A 731 3.05 -12.55 15.43
C LEU A 731 3.94 -11.51 16.11
N ARG A 732 4.06 -11.51 17.43
CA ARG A 732 5.00 -10.62 18.16
C ARG A 732 6.45 -11.01 17.90
N HIS A 733 6.75 -12.31 17.87
CA HIS A 733 8.06 -12.82 17.50
C HIS A 733 8.42 -12.45 16.06
N LEU A 734 7.45 -12.53 15.13
CA LEU A 734 7.65 -12.11 13.75
C LEU A 734 8.04 -10.63 13.66
N VAL A 735 7.32 -9.73 14.33
CA VAL A 735 7.65 -8.28 14.32
C VAL A 735 9.02 -8.02 14.95
N THR A 736 9.36 -8.71 16.03
CA THR A 736 10.69 -8.64 16.65
C THR A 736 11.79 -9.10 15.68
N ALA A 737 11.58 -10.24 15.01
CA ALA A 737 12.51 -10.77 14.02
C ALA A 737 12.69 -9.81 12.83
N LEU A 738 11.61 -9.18 12.35
CA LEU A 738 11.68 -8.14 11.31
C LEU A 738 12.52 -6.94 11.77
N GLY A 739 12.42 -6.55 13.05
CA GLY A 739 13.30 -5.55 13.65
C GLY A 739 14.78 -5.90 13.50
N TYR A 740 15.19 -7.10 13.92
CA TYR A 740 16.58 -7.55 13.79
C TYR A 740 17.03 -7.73 12.33
N LEU A 741 16.18 -8.31 11.47
CA LEU A 741 16.48 -8.52 10.06
C LEU A 741 16.66 -7.20 9.31
N SER A 742 15.82 -6.21 9.60
CA SER A 742 15.92 -4.88 8.99
C SER A 742 17.18 -4.14 9.44
N LEU A 743 17.58 -4.26 10.72
CA LEU A 743 18.86 -3.78 11.23
C LEU A 743 20.04 -4.43 10.49
N ALA A 744 20.06 -5.77 10.43
CA ALA A 744 21.13 -6.51 9.75
C ALA A 744 21.22 -6.15 8.25
N GLY A 745 20.08 -6.08 7.56
CA GLY A 745 20.01 -5.67 6.16
C GLY A 745 20.53 -4.26 5.93
N SER A 746 20.22 -3.32 6.81
CA SER A 746 20.69 -1.92 6.74
C SER A 746 22.22 -1.83 6.90
N LEU A 747 22.78 -2.60 7.84
CA LEU A 747 24.24 -2.67 8.04
C LEU A 747 24.95 -3.27 6.83
N LEU A 748 24.44 -4.38 6.29
CA LEU A 748 25.00 -4.99 5.08
C LEU A 748 24.92 -4.06 3.87
N PHE A 749 23.81 -3.33 3.73
CA PHE A 749 23.66 -2.33 2.67
C PHE A 749 24.65 -1.17 2.82
N ALA A 750 24.87 -0.67 4.04
CA ALA A 750 25.86 0.37 4.32
C ALA A 750 27.29 -0.08 3.99
N ILE A 751 27.66 -1.33 4.34
CA ILE A 751 28.96 -1.94 3.98
C ILE A 751 29.10 -2.08 2.45
N ALA A 752 28.04 -2.52 1.78
CA ALA A 752 28.05 -2.64 0.32
C ALA A 752 28.21 -1.27 -0.35
N LEU A 753 27.60 -0.21 0.21
CA LEU A 753 27.71 1.15 -0.32
C LEU A 753 29.10 1.73 -0.10
N SER A 754 29.73 1.51 1.05
CA SER A 754 31.08 2.01 1.35
C SER A 754 32.17 1.38 0.48
N SER A 755 31.91 0.20 -0.11
CA SER A 755 32.80 -0.47 -1.06
C SER A 755 32.80 0.12 -2.47
N ARG A 756 31.87 1.02 -2.80
CA ARG A 756 31.77 1.64 -4.13
C ARG A 756 32.53 2.96 -4.18
N SER A 757 33.36 3.14 -5.23
CA SER A 757 34.10 4.38 -5.45
C SER A 757 33.14 5.56 -5.65
N VAL A 758 33.29 6.60 -4.82
CA VAL A 758 32.51 7.84 -4.88
C VAL A 758 32.82 8.59 -6.18
N SER A 759 31.79 9.10 -6.83
CA SER A 759 31.86 9.79 -8.12
C SER A 759 32.25 11.26 -7.95
N THR A 760 33.06 11.81 -8.86
CA THR A 760 33.65 13.15 -8.77
C THR A 760 32.74 14.32 -9.21
N SER A 761 31.43 14.10 -9.33
CA SER A 761 30.50 15.16 -9.79
C SER A 761 30.12 16.14 -8.66
N PRO A 762 30.24 17.47 -8.85
CA PRO A 762 29.93 18.47 -7.81
C PRO A 762 28.48 18.45 -7.31
N LEU A 763 27.50 18.20 -8.20
CA LEU A 763 26.08 18.12 -7.82
C LEU A 763 25.77 16.88 -6.97
N ARG A 764 26.49 15.78 -7.22
CA ARG A 764 26.39 14.57 -6.38
C ARG A 764 27.02 14.80 -5.02
N HIS A 765 28.07 15.61 -4.94
CA HIS A 765 28.76 15.90 -3.68
C HIS A 765 27.85 16.64 -2.67
N ASP A 766 27.03 17.61 -3.11
CA ASP A 766 26.08 18.31 -2.22
C ASP A 766 24.94 17.39 -1.73
N LEU A 767 24.39 16.57 -2.64
CA LEU A 767 23.36 15.59 -2.28
C LEU A 767 23.90 14.54 -1.30
N GLU A 768 25.11 14.02 -1.56
CA GLU A 768 25.80 13.09 -0.66
C GLU A 768 26.02 13.71 0.73
N ALA A 769 26.51 14.95 0.81
CA ALA A 769 26.69 15.64 2.10
C ALA A 769 25.36 15.81 2.87
N THR A 770 24.28 16.13 2.15
CA THR A 770 22.92 16.21 2.72
C THR A 770 22.50 14.85 3.30
N ILE A 771 22.68 13.77 2.53
CA ILE A 771 22.32 12.40 2.94
C ILE A 771 23.18 11.94 4.14
N PHE A 772 24.49 12.16 4.10
CA PHE A 772 25.39 11.81 5.21
C PHE A 772 25.03 12.54 6.50
N THR A 773 24.68 13.83 6.40
CA THR A 773 24.23 14.60 7.57
C THR A 773 22.91 14.06 8.12
N PHE A 774 21.94 13.74 7.24
CA PHE A 774 20.66 13.15 7.62
C PHE A 774 20.86 11.82 8.36
N VAL A 775 21.59 10.88 7.75
CA VAL A 775 21.88 9.56 8.33
C VAL A 775 22.65 9.69 9.64
N GLY A 776 23.65 10.57 9.70
CA GLY A 776 24.42 10.81 10.92
C GLY A 776 23.55 11.29 12.09
N VAL A 777 22.63 12.22 11.85
CA VAL A 777 21.70 12.71 12.88
C VAL A 777 20.72 11.61 13.31
N VAL A 778 20.23 10.78 12.38
CA VAL A 778 19.37 9.63 12.69
C VAL A 778 20.09 8.63 13.59
N VAL A 779 21.34 8.27 13.26
CA VAL A 779 22.17 7.35 14.07
C VAL A 779 22.44 7.93 15.46
N ILE A 780 22.76 9.23 15.55
CA ILE A 780 22.92 9.91 16.85
C ILE A 780 21.62 9.84 17.66
N GLY A 781 20.47 10.07 17.04
CA GLY A 781 19.16 9.95 17.69
C GLY A 781 18.89 8.55 18.23
N LEU A 782 19.25 7.50 17.47
CA LEU A 782 19.13 6.10 17.89
C LEU A 782 20.01 5.77 19.10
N VAL A 783 21.26 6.24 19.09
CA VAL A 783 22.20 6.04 20.20
C VAL A 783 21.73 6.80 21.44
N LEU A 784 21.32 8.06 21.29
CA LEU A 784 20.80 8.86 22.40
C LEU A 784 19.53 8.25 23.00
N ASN A 785 18.61 7.73 22.18
CA ASN A 785 17.43 7.05 22.71
C ASN A 785 17.80 5.83 23.54
N ALA A 786 18.73 4.99 23.06
CA ALA A 786 19.20 3.82 23.80
C ALA A 786 19.85 4.22 25.13
N LEU A 787 20.75 5.19 25.11
CA LEU A 787 21.42 5.68 26.32
C LEU A 787 20.43 6.29 27.31
N ILE A 788 19.51 7.16 26.86
CA ILE A 788 18.52 7.79 27.74
C ILE A 788 17.60 6.73 28.36
N CYS A 789 17.08 5.80 27.56
CA CYS A 789 16.17 4.78 28.05
C CYS A 789 16.85 3.74 28.94
N GLY A 790 18.03 3.25 28.57
CA GLY A 790 18.79 2.24 29.35
C GLY A 790 19.50 2.80 30.58
N ILE A 791 19.73 4.11 30.68
CA ILE A 791 20.27 4.74 31.90
C ILE A 791 19.15 5.12 32.88
N LEU A 792 18.01 5.58 32.37
CA LEU A 792 16.89 6.01 33.23
C LEU A 792 15.98 4.84 33.65
N ALA A 793 16.05 3.72 32.94
CA ALA A 793 15.32 2.49 33.16
C ALA A 793 16.19 1.31 32.75
N SER A 794 15.86 0.09 33.19
CA SER A 794 16.56 -1.11 32.72
C SER A 794 16.38 -1.33 31.21
N PRO A 795 17.31 -2.04 30.54
CA PRO A 795 17.20 -2.38 29.13
C PRO A 795 15.87 -3.10 28.84
N TYR A 796 15.06 -2.50 27.97
CA TYR A 796 13.73 -3.00 27.65
C TYR A 796 13.48 -2.96 26.14
N GLY A 797 13.06 -4.09 25.57
CA GLY A 797 13.03 -4.30 24.12
C GLY A 797 12.22 -3.27 23.33
N ARG A 798 11.14 -2.77 23.91
CA ARG A 798 10.25 -1.78 23.29
C ARG A 798 10.97 -0.48 22.96
N PHE A 799 11.88 -0.02 23.84
CA PHE A 799 12.45 1.33 23.78
C PHE A 799 13.29 1.58 22.53
N GLN A 800 14.03 0.58 22.06
CA GLN A 800 14.80 0.70 20.83
C GLN A 800 14.01 0.22 19.61
N ALA A 801 13.09 -0.73 19.77
CA ALA A 801 12.22 -1.21 18.68
C ALA A 801 11.36 -0.07 18.07
N ARG A 802 10.97 0.92 18.88
CA ARG A 802 10.19 2.09 18.40
C ARG A 802 10.94 3.06 17.49
N LEU A 803 12.27 3.00 17.41
CA LEU A 803 13.06 3.83 16.49
C LEU A 803 13.84 3.03 15.45
N ILE A 804 14.10 1.73 15.66
CA ILE A 804 15.05 0.96 14.84
C ILE A 804 14.69 0.93 13.34
N TRP A 805 13.40 1.08 13.02
CA TRP A 805 12.88 1.19 11.65
C TRP A 805 13.39 2.42 10.89
N LEU A 806 14.02 3.39 11.56
CA LEU A 806 14.68 4.54 10.93
C LEU A 806 15.97 4.19 10.18
N LEU A 807 16.62 3.07 10.50
CA LEU A 807 17.83 2.64 9.77
C LEU A 807 17.56 2.15 8.35
N PRO A 808 16.53 1.31 8.10
CA PRO A 808 16.15 0.92 6.74
C PRO A 808 15.38 2.01 5.97
N PHE A 809 14.92 3.07 6.64
CA PHE A 809 14.28 4.25 6.04
C PHE A 809 15.33 5.18 5.43
#